data_AF-A0A222WPJ8-F1
#
_entry.id   AF-A0A222WPJ8-F1
#
_cell.length_a   1.000
_cell.length_b   1.000
_cell.length_c   1.000
_cell.angle_alpha   90.00
_cell.angle_beta   90.00
_cell.angle_gamma   90.00
#
_symmetry.space_group_name_H-M   'P 1'
#
loop_
_entity.id
_entity.type
_entity.pdbx_description
1 polymer ?
#
loop_
_entity_poly.entity_id
_entity_poly.type
_entity_poly.pdbx_seq_one_letter_code
_entity_poly.pdbx_strand_id
1 'polypeptide(L)'
;MTTPDRTRVTVEIYGTSYRLVGSNPDYMKQVANYVDERMHNISQAHSRLDMPRIAVLAAVHMAEEAVQIQEIQSHMNRLAAERAELRGELAQLQTALGEQQQKNTDMKQSLVQLKEEKEATQKKLAETESVSAKEIAALRIRLEQQEKKAGELENEQKQAKRELEESRQEASRKLKEQQEAANARIRQAEEQTKKELAEAAKQSEAKLLAAEKAHQERQRTELDKQRTALQQEYSQKVTEWQTKCSGLNEQLEQERTQAQQELNERNLQHQEAEKRAEEAALEQEIRIEELQEQLDEVQAGKAELASRLGEAQEQAALLKQQQTELESRLETQRQAAAEREQADSLAREELQNRYDLLATEAKAVQQQAAKLEEEQRRMHKLLEQAHVSSRKLQSELAALAESEKSWQKLAEERQYAVDELELSLQETREQKKITQEQLQHAEAEVEAVNSKFAAQQQRLLQLEANIKELSSELIRVQNELKKVNGREQEGIQAYNVLQEQHSSMKSRAQQLEQNIKKLQREDSERQSELERTAEELLEWQLKYEQLKAEVERWEAEDAARKEEFASWEREIAVTVEQKEQLQEEIRLAVEAAETAKAEQQSVEQERLALQSELNEVGQKYEMAAHQLRLLQVQQDVDRENTEKISTELHQLQEEYTKLQTEYNEWIELIEQDQ
;
A
#
# COMPACT_ATOMS: atom_id res chain seq x y z
N MET A 1 -30.61 -24.46 94.40
CA MET A 1 -31.87 -24.87 95.05
C MET A 1 -32.21 -23.87 96.16
N THR A 2 -32.72 -22.71 95.78
CA THR A 2 -33.28 -21.72 96.72
C THR A 2 -34.80 -21.90 96.70
N THR A 3 -35.34 -22.57 97.72
CA THR A 3 -36.79 -22.60 97.92
C THR A 3 -37.23 -21.17 98.28
N PRO A 4 -38.10 -20.50 97.49
CA PRO A 4 -38.53 -19.14 97.82
C PRO A 4 -39.24 -19.13 99.18
N ASP A 5 -39.02 -18.09 99.98
CA ASP A 5 -39.53 -17.99 101.35
C ASP A 5 -41.06 -18.07 101.39
N ARG A 6 -41.56 -19.25 101.74
CA ARG A 6 -42.98 -19.58 101.82
C ARG A 6 -43.58 -19.02 103.09
N THR A 7 -43.89 -17.73 103.06
CA THR A 7 -44.52 -17.00 104.16
C THR A 7 -45.95 -17.53 104.38
N ARG A 8 -46.29 -17.83 105.63
CA ARG A 8 -47.64 -18.28 106.02
C ARG A 8 -48.46 -17.09 106.47
N VAL A 9 -49.59 -16.82 105.82
CA VAL A 9 -50.47 -15.70 106.12
C VAL A 9 -51.86 -16.23 106.46
N THR A 10 -52.45 -15.72 107.54
CA THR A 10 -53.86 -15.95 107.85
C THR A 10 -54.68 -14.86 107.17
N VAL A 11 -55.70 -15.27 106.41
CA VAL A 11 -56.65 -14.40 105.70
C VAL A 11 -58.07 -14.86 106.00
N GLU A 12 -59.05 -13.98 105.82
CA GLU A 12 -60.47 -14.31 105.97
C GLU A 12 -61.13 -14.28 104.59
N ILE A 13 -61.94 -15.30 104.29
CA ILE A 13 -62.70 -15.41 103.04
C ILE A 13 -64.09 -15.89 103.41
N TYR A 14 -65.10 -15.09 103.10
CA TYR A 14 -66.52 -15.34 103.30
C TYR A 14 -66.84 -15.78 104.74
N GLY A 15 -66.34 -15.02 105.72
CA GLY A 15 -66.51 -15.27 107.15
C GLY A 15 -65.73 -16.48 107.71
N THR A 16 -64.85 -17.09 106.92
CA THR A 16 -64.01 -18.23 107.34
C THR A 16 -62.53 -17.88 107.28
N SER A 17 -61.81 -18.09 108.38
CA SER A 17 -60.35 -17.86 108.45
C SER A 17 -59.56 -19.02 107.85
N TYR A 18 -58.74 -18.74 106.82
CA TYR A 18 -57.85 -19.69 106.16
C TYR A 18 -56.38 -19.32 106.35
N ARG A 19 -55.50 -20.32 106.43
CA ARG A 19 -54.05 -20.13 106.55
C ARG A 19 -53.36 -20.51 105.23
N LEU A 20 -53.10 -19.50 104.40
CA LEU A 20 -52.48 -19.66 103.08
C LEU A 20 -50.95 -19.60 103.15
N VAL A 21 -50.30 -20.10 102.10
CA VAL A 21 -48.84 -20.13 101.95
C VAL A 21 -48.48 -19.49 100.61
N GLY A 22 -47.69 -18.41 100.62
CA GLY A 22 -47.34 -17.68 99.41
C GLY A 22 -46.06 -16.86 99.54
N SER A 23 -45.56 -16.37 98.40
CA SER A 23 -44.25 -15.70 98.31
C SER A 23 -44.27 -14.23 98.73
N ASN A 24 -45.42 -13.55 98.67
CA ASN A 24 -45.59 -12.15 99.09
C ASN A 24 -46.87 -12.04 99.95
N PRO A 25 -46.78 -11.60 101.21
CA PRO A 25 -47.93 -11.59 102.11
C PRO A 25 -49.02 -10.59 101.73
N ASP A 26 -48.67 -9.45 101.13
CA ASP A 26 -49.66 -8.44 100.76
C ASP A 26 -50.37 -8.78 99.45
N TYR A 27 -49.66 -9.39 98.50
CA TYR A 27 -50.28 -9.99 97.32
C TYR A 27 -51.26 -11.12 97.69
N MET A 28 -50.91 -11.96 98.67
CA MET A 28 -51.83 -13.01 99.17
C MET A 28 -53.09 -12.43 99.84
N LYS A 29 -52.99 -11.31 100.57
CA LYS A 29 -54.17 -10.60 101.09
C LYS A 29 -55.03 -10.03 99.96
N GLN A 30 -54.41 -9.42 98.94
CA GLN A 30 -55.13 -8.90 97.77
C GLN A 30 -55.89 -10.02 97.03
N VAL A 31 -55.26 -11.16 96.79
CA VAL A 31 -55.90 -12.34 96.18
C VAL A 31 -57.03 -12.88 97.06
N ALA A 32 -56.85 -12.94 98.39
CA ALA A 32 -57.90 -13.37 99.31
C ALA A 32 -59.11 -12.44 99.31
N ASN A 33 -58.88 -11.12 99.35
CA ASN A 33 -59.95 -10.11 99.25
C ASN A 33 -60.69 -10.21 97.90
N TYR A 34 -59.98 -10.48 96.81
CA TYR A 34 -60.57 -10.66 95.49
C TYR A 34 -61.46 -11.91 95.41
N VAL A 35 -61.03 -13.04 95.99
CA VAL A 35 -61.87 -14.24 96.13
C VAL A 35 -63.11 -13.93 96.97
N ASP A 36 -62.94 -13.24 98.09
CA ASP A 36 -64.04 -12.87 98.98
C ASP A 36 -65.10 -11.99 98.29
N GLU A 37 -64.65 -10.96 97.56
CA GLU A 37 -65.53 -10.09 96.77
C GLU A 37 -66.27 -10.87 95.68
N ARG A 38 -65.60 -11.78 94.96
CA ARG A 38 -66.22 -12.64 93.95
C ARG A 38 -67.26 -13.59 94.56
N MET A 39 -66.98 -14.17 95.72
CA MET A 39 -67.94 -15.03 96.44
C MET A 39 -69.16 -14.24 96.93
N HIS A 40 -68.98 -13.02 97.45
CA HIS A 40 -70.08 -12.13 97.82
C HIS A 40 -70.93 -11.70 96.61
N ASN A 41 -70.31 -11.33 95.49
CA ASN A 41 -71.05 -10.94 94.28
C ASN A 41 -71.88 -12.10 93.71
N ILE A 42 -71.33 -13.33 93.71
CA ILE A 42 -72.05 -14.53 93.28
C ILE A 42 -73.20 -14.89 94.24
N SER A 43 -73.01 -14.73 95.55
CA SER A 43 -74.06 -15.02 96.54
C SER A 43 -75.21 -14.02 96.48
N GLN A 44 -74.95 -12.75 96.14
CA GLN A 44 -75.98 -11.75 95.84
C GLN A 44 -76.80 -12.12 94.60
N ALA A 45 -76.14 -12.55 93.51
CA ALA A 45 -76.82 -12.96 92.27
C ALA A 45 -77.60 -14.30 92.42
N HIS A 46 -77.12 -15.21 93.26
CA HIS A 46 -77.64 -16.57 93.39
C HIS A 46 -77.88 -16.98 94.85
N SER A 47 -78.77 -16.28 95.54
CA SER A 47 -79.10 -16.41 96.96
C SER A 47 -79.66 -17.77 97.44
N ARG A 48 -79.84 -18.75 96.54
CA ARG A 48 -80.28 -20.13 96.85
C ARG A 48 -79.14 -21.16 96.85
N LEU A 49 -77.91 -20.75 96.56
CA LEU A 49 -76.75 -21.65 96.56
C LEU A 49 -76.13 -21.77 97.95
N ASP A 50 -75.65 -22.96 98.27
CA ASP A 50 -74.88 -23.26 99.47
C ASP A 50 -73.40 -22.83 99.32
N MET A 51 -72.77 -22.51 100.45
CA MET A 51 -71.40 -21.99 100.53
C MET A 51 -70.36 -22.77 99.70
N PRO A 52 -70.32 -24.13 99.71
CA PRO A 52 -69.41 -24.88 98.84
C PRO A 52 -69.65 -24.65 97.34
N ARG A 53 -70.92 -24.54 96.91
CA ARG A 53 -71.25 -24.28 95.50
C ARG A 53 -70.95 -22.84 95.09
N ILE A 54 -71.14 -21.86 95.99
CA ILE A 54 -70.70 -20.47 95.77
C ILE A 54 -69.17 -20.42 95.59
N ALA A 55 -68.40 -21.11 96.45
CA ALA A 55 -66.95 -21.18 96.34
C ALA A 55 -66.47 -21.84 95.04
N VAL A 56 -67.09 -22.94 94.61
CA VAL A 56 -66.77 -23.59 93.34
C VAL A 56 -67.14 -22.70 92.15
N LEU A 57 -68.29 -22.04 92.15
CA LEU A 57 -68.68 -21.13 91.07
C LEU A 57 -67.77 -19.89 91.00
N ALA A 58 -67.34 -19.37 92.14
CA ALA A 58 -66.32 -18.32 92.21
C ALA A 58 -64.97 -18.78 91.63
N ALA A 59 -64.52 -19.99 91.98
CA ALA A 59 -63.30 -20.56 91.42
C ALA A 59 -63.40 -20.80 89.91
N VAL A 60 -64.57 -21.23 89.39
CA VAL A 60 -64.82 -21.39 87.95
C VAL A 60 -64.82 -20.05 87.23
N HIS A 61 -65.54 -19.03 87.71
CA HIS A 61 -65.52 -17.69 87.11
C HIS A 61 -64.10 -17.07 87.15
N MET A 62 -63.36 -17.24 88.24
CA MET A 62 -61.97 -16.76 88.33
C MET A 62 -61.02 -17.51 87.39
N ALA A 63 -61.23 -18.82 87.18
CA ALA A 63 -60.47 -19.60 86.22
C ALA A 63 -60.81 -19.21 84.77
N GLU A 64 -62.09 -18.96 84.47
CA GLU A 64 -62.55 -18.45 83.18
C GLU A 64 -61.95 -17.07 82.87
N GLU A 65 -62.00 -16.13 83.82
CA GLU A 65 -61.36 -14.81 83.69
C GLU A 65 -59.84 -14.93 83.51
N ALA A 66 -59.18 -15.85 84.21
CA ALA A 66 -57.75 -16.09 84.02
C ALA A 66 -57.42 -16.66 82.63
N VAL A 67 -58.24 -17.57 82.09
CA VAL A 67 -58.10 -18.09 80.72
C VAL A 67 -58.35 -16.98 79.69
N GLN A 68 -59.41 -16.19 79.84
CA GLN A 68 -59.70 -15.05 78.96
C GLN A 68 -58.56 -14.02 78.99
N ILE A 69 -58.00 -13.70 80.16
CA ILE A 69 -56.85 -12.81 80.30
C ILE A 69 -55.61 -13.42 79.62
N GLN A 70 -55.35 -14.72 79.76
CA GLN A 70 -54.24 -15.40 79.10
C GLN A 70 -54.41 -15.41 77.57
N GLU A 71 -55.62 -15.62 77.06
CA GLU A 71 -55.94 -15.53 75.63
C GLU A 71 -55.70 -14.12 75.11
N ILE A 72 -56.22 -13.09 75.79
CA ILE A 72 -56.00 -11.67 75.47
C ILE A 72 -54.50 -11.34 75.49
N GLN A 73 -53.74 -11.78 76.50
CA GLN A 73 -52.28 -11.59 76.55
C GLN A 73 -51.58 -12.29 75.38
N SER A 74 -51.98 -13.51 75.04
CA SER A 74 -51.41 -14.23 73.90
C SER A 74 -51.72 -13.56 72.55
N HIS A 75 -52.88 -12.91 72.43
CA HIS A 75 -53.28 -12.16 71.25
C HIS A 75 -52.55 -10.82 71.18
N MET A 76 -52.43 -10.09 72.30
CA MET A 76 -51.64 -8.86 72.39
C MET A 76 -50.15 -9.10 72.11
N ASN A 77 -49.59 -10.21 72.56
CA ASN A 77 -48.22 -10.60 72.26
C ASN A 77 -48.02 -10.93 70.77
N ARG A 78 -49.00 -11.59 70.12
CA ARG A 78 -48.99 -11.80 68.65
C ARG A 78 -49.07 -10.49 67.89
N LEU A 79 -50.03 -9.62 68.20
CA LEU A 79 -50.15 -8.29 67.60
C LEU A 79 -48.92 -7.40 67.85
N ALA A 80 -48.23 -7.57 69.00
CA ALA A 80 -46.98 -6.88 69.30
C ALA A 80 -45.80 -7.41 68.46
N ALA A 81 -45.73 -8.72 68.22
CA ALA A 81 -44.75 -9.34 67.32
C ALA A 81 -44.97 -8.93 65.86
N GLU A 82 -46.20 -9.04 65.35
CA GLU A 82 -46.57 -8.56 64.00
C GLU A 82 -46.25 -7.06 63.82
N ARG A 83 -46.53 -6.23 64.83
CA ARG A 83 -46.14 -4.80 64.84
C ARG A 83 -44.64 -4.56 64.96
N ALA A 84 -43.85 -5.50 65.45
CA ALA A 84 -42.40 -5.41 65.48
C ALA A 84 -41.80 -5.80 64.12
N GLU A 85 -42.31 -6.87 63.51
CA GLU A 85 -41.96 -7.32 62.15
C GLU A 85 -42.28 -6.24 61.11
N LEU A 86 -43.52 -5.73 61.08
CA LEU A 86 -43.93 -4.64 60.19
C LEU A 86 -43.12 -3.35 60.39
N ARG A 87 -42.65 -3.07 61.62
CA ARG A 87 -41.72 -1.94 61.86
C ARG A 87 -40.31 -2.22 61.33
N GLY A 88 -39.84 -3.46 61.42
CA GLY A 88 -38.58 -3.90 60.81
C GLY A 88 -38.63 -3.76 59.28
N GLU A 89 -39.69 -4.25 58.65
CA GLU A 89 -39.93 -4.13 57.21
C GLU A 89 -40.04 -2.65 56.78
N LEU A 90 -40.81 -1.83 57.50
CA LEU A 90 -40.89 -0.39 57.22
C LEU A 90 -39.54 0.32 57.36
N ALA A 91 -38.71 -0.05 58.35
CA ALA A 91 -37.38 0.51 58.50
C ALA A 91 -36.46 0.09 57.34
N GLN A 92 -36.48 -1.18 56.93
CA GLN A 92 -35.73 -1.67 55.77
C GLN A 92 -36.17 -0.97 54.48
N LEU A 93 -37.48 -0.80 54.25
CA LEU A 93 -38.03 -0.09 53.09
C LEU A 93 -37.66 1.40 53.11
N GLN A 94 -37.64 2.05 54.28
CA GLN A 94 -37.17 3.44 54.42
C GLN A 94 -35.67 3.57 54.11
N THR A 95 -34.83 2.64 54.58
CA THR A 95 -33.39 2.61 54.26
C THR A 95 -33.18 2.38 52.76
N ALA A 96 -33.84 1.40 52.16
CA ALA A 96 -33.75 1.11 50.74
C ALA A 96 -34.23 2.27 49.87
N LEU A 97 -35.30 2.97 50.28
CA LEU A 97 -35.78 4.18 49.59
C LEU A 97 -34.76 5.32 49.69
N GLY A 98 -34.14 5.52 50.86
CA GLY A 98 -33.07 6.50 51.05
C GLY A 98 -31.86 6.21 50.16
N GLU A 99 -31.40 4.97 50.11
CA GLU A 99 -30.32 4.55 49.20
C GLU A 99 -30.67 4.78 47.73
N GLN A 100 -31.90 4.47 47.31
CA GLN A 100 -32.34 4.69 45.93
C GLN A 100 -32.43 6.19 45.60
N GLN A 101 -32.88 7.02 46.54
CA GLN A 101 -32.86 8.48 46.38
C GLN A 101 -31.42 9.00 46.23
N GLN A 102 -30.48 8.53 47.06
CA GLN A 102 -29.07 8.90 46.98
C GLN A 102 -28.43 8.43 45.66
N LYS A 103 -28.62 7.16 45.26
CA LYS A 103 -28.18 6.66 43.95
C LYS A 103 -28.75 7.50 42.80
N ASN A 104 -29.98 8.00 42.92
CA ASN A 104 -30.60 8.87 41.93
C ASN A 104 -30.01 10.30 41.92
N THR A 105 -29.62 10.87 43.08
CA THR A 105 -28.92 12.16 43.13
C THR A 105 -27.50 12.05 42.58
N ASP A 106 -26.78 10.98 42.91
CA ASP A 106 -25.39 10.77 42.50
C ASP A 106 -25.32 10.53 40.98
N MET A 107 -26.25 9.73 40.44
CA MET A 107 -26.44 9.56 38.99
C MET A 107 -26.76 10.89 38.28
N LYS A 108 -27.62 11.74 38.87
CA LYS A 108 -27.92 13.07 38.31
C LYS A 108 -26.70 13.99 38.32
N GLN A 109 -25.89 13.97 39.37
CA GLN A 109 -24.65 14.76 39.44
C GLN A 109 -23.63 14.28 38.40
N SER A 110 -23.43 12.98 38.26
CA SER A 110 -22.56 12.40 37.22
C SER A 110 -23.04 12.77 35.81
N LEU A 111 -24.35 12.74 35.55
CA LEU A 111 -24.93 13.18 34.26
C LEU A 111 -24.78 14.68 33.99
N VAL A 112 -24.64 15.52 35.02
CA VAL A 112 -24.32 16.95 34.86
C VAL A 112 -22.83 17.12 34.55
N GLN A 113 -21.94 16.47 35.29
CA GLN A 113 -20.49 16.48 35.05
C GLN A 113 -20.16 16.01 33.62
N LEU A 114 -20.72 14.89 33.18
CA LEU A 114 -20.54 14.38 31.81
C LEU A 114 -21.06 15.35 30.72
N LYS A 115 -22.08 16.15 31.01
CA LYS A 115 -22.55 17.20 30.09
C LYS A 115 -21.59 18.38 30.05
N GLU A 116 -21.10 18.84 31.19
CA GLU A 116 -20.11 19.93 31.27
C GLU A 116 -18.79 19.54 30.60
N GLU A 117 -18.31 18.31 30.81
CA GLU A 117 -17.13 17.75 30.13
C GLU A 117 -17.35 17.63 28.62
N LYS A 118 -18.54 17.18 28.18
CA LYS A 118 -18.91 17.14 26.76
C LYS A 118 -18.94 18.55 26.14
N GLU A 119 -19.53 19.54 26.81
CA GLU A 119 -19.54 20.91 26.31
C GLU A 119 -18.14 21.54 26.29
N ALA A 120 -17.30 21.25 27.28
CA ALA A 120 -15.92 21.71 27.33
C ALA A 120 -15.05 21.08 26.23
N THR A 121 -15.20 19.78 25.97
CA THR A 121 -14.51 19.08 24.87
C THR A 121 -15.01 19.54 23.50
N GLN A 122 -16.32 19.76 23.32
CA GLN A 122 -16.87 20.32 22.08
C GLN A 122 -16.37 21.75 21.80
N LYS A 123 -16.26 22.61 22.83
CA LYS A 123 -15.67 23.95 22.69
C LYS A 123 -14.20 23.89 22.28
N LYS A 124 -13.39 23.06 22.95
CA LYS A 124 -11.98 22.84 22.59
C LYS A 124 -11.83 22.31 21.17
N LEU A 125 -12.66 21.36 20.75
CA LEU A 125 -12.65 20.83 19.39
C LEU A 125 -12.93 21.94 18.37
N ALA A 126 -14.01 22.71 18.55
CA ALA A 126 -14.34 23.83 17.67
C ALA A 126 -13.25 24.93 17.64
N GLU A 127 -12.56 25.17 18.75
CA GLU A 127 -11.39 26.05 18.80
C GLU A 127 -10.22 25.49 17.98
N THR A 128 -9.88 24.21 18.13
CA THR A 128 -8.82 23.55 17.34
C THR A 128 -9.14 23.45 15.84
N GLU A 129 -10.41 23.22 15.48
CA GLU A 129 -10.90 23.27 14.10
C GLU A 129 -10.79 24.69 13.54
N SER A 130 -11.11 25.73 14.33
CA SER A 130 -10.96 27.12 13.92
C SER A 130 -9.50 27.55 13.72
N VAL A 131 -8.58 27.08 14.57
CA VAL A 131 -7.14 27.34 14.45
C VAL A 131 -6.57 26.61 13.23
N SER A 132 -6.78 25.30 13.12
CA SER A 132 -6.29 24.50 11.98
C SER A 132 -6.88 24.96 10.64
N ALA A 133 -8.15 25.38 10.58
CA ALA A 133 -8.73 25.97 9.37
C ALA A 133 -8.04 27.28 8.94
N LYS A 134 -7.64 28.14 9.90
CA LYS A 134 -6.87 29.36 9.61
C LYS A 134 -5.45 29.04 9.14
N GLU A 135 -4.80 28.05 9.74
CA GLU A 135 -3.47 27.59 9.34
C GLU A 135 -3.49 26.98 7.93
N ILE A 136 -4.46 26.11 7.63
CA ILE A 136 -4.66 25.55 6.28
C ILE A 136 -4.93 26.66 5.26
N ALA A 137 -5.73 27.68 5.61
CA ALA A 137 -5.97 28.83 4.72
C ALA A 137 -4.68 29.64 4.48
N ALA A 138 -3.89 29.90 5.53
CA ALA A 138 -2.61 30.61 5.42
C ALA A 138 -1.57 29.82 4.60
N LEU A 139 -1.51 28.49 4.78
CA LEU A 139 -0.67 27.59 4.00
C LEU A 139 -1.07 27.55 2.53
N ARG A 140 -2.38 27.52 2.21
CA ARG A 140 -2.88 27.62 0.83
C ARG A 140 -2.48 28.93 0.15
N ILE A 141 -2.66 30.07 0.83
CA ILE A 141 -2.22 31.37 0.30
C ILE A 141 -0.70 31.40 0.08
N ARG A 142 0.08 30.84 1.02
CA ARG A 142 1.53 30.75 0.89
C ARG A 142 1.96 29.84 -0.26
N LEU A 143 1.24 28.75 -0.51
CA LEU A 143 1.50 27.82 -1.61
C LEU A 143 1.18 28.47 -2.97
N GLU A 144 0.04 29.14 -3.10
CA GLU A 144 -0.32 29.92 -4.30
C GLU A 144 0.72 31.03 -4.60
N GLN A 145 1.27 31.68 -3.56
CA GLN A 145 2.36 32.64 -3.71
C GLN A 145 3.69 31.99 -4.18
N GLN A 146 3.96 30.75 -3.80
CA GLN A 146 5.14 30.02 -4.28
C GLN A 146 4.95 29.53 -5.72
N GLU A 147 3.76 29.06 -6.09
CA GLU A 147 3.42 28.67 -7.46
C GLU A 147 3.54 29.85 -8.44
N LYS A 148 3.03 31.03 -8.06
CA LYS A 148 3.20 32.26 -8.85
C LYS A 148 4.66 32.63 -9.05
N LYS A 149 5.48 32.60 -7.99
CA LYS A 149 6.94 32.84 -8.08
C LYS A 149 7.67 31.79 -8.90
N ALA A 150 7.27 30.52 -8.81
CA ALA A 150 7.84 29.44 -9.63
C ALA A 150 7.52 29.66 -11.11
N GLY A 151 6.29 30.07 -11.45
CA GLY A 151 5.90 30.44 -12.81
C GLY A 151 6.60 31.69 -13.34
N GLU A 152 6.82 32.71 -12.50
CA GLU A 152 7.64 33.88 -12.82
C GLU A 152 9.08 33.46 -13.15
N LEU A 153 9.74 32.70 -12.27
CA LEU A 153 11.09 32.17 -12.47
C LEU A 153 11.20 31.24 -13.69
N GLU A 154 10.17 30.44 -14.00
CA GLU A 154 10.16 29.59 -15.20
C GLU A 154 10.07 30.43 -16.48
N ASN A 155 9.31 31.52 -16.46
CA ASN A 155 9.21 32.46 -17.57
C ASN A 155 10.50 33.27 -17.75
N GLU A 156 11.13 33.73 -16.67
CA GLU A 156 12.46 34.34 -16.70
C GLU A 156 13.52 33.37 -17.26
N GLN A 157 13.52 32.10 -16.83
CA GLN A 157 14.40 31.08 -17.41
C GLN A 157 14.13 30.82 -18.89
N LYS A 158 12.87 30.85 -19.34
CA LYS A 158 12.51 30.72 -20.77
C LYS A 158 12.98 31.92 -21.58
N GLN A 159 12.87 33.14 -21.05
CA GLN A 159 13.39 34.36 -21.69
C GLN A 159 14.93 34.33 -21.77
N ALA A 160 15.62 34.09 -20.65
CA ALA A 160 17.08 33.98 -20.62
C ALA A 160 17.63 32.87 -21.52
N LYS A 161 16.92 31.73 -21.65
CA LYS A 161 17.28 30.66 -22.61
C LYS A 161 17.14 31.12 -24.06
N ARG A 162 16.10 31.87 -24.41
CA ARG A 162 15.91 32.43 -25.75
C ARG A 162 16.98 33.47 -26.08
N GLU A 163 17.27 34.41 -25.19
CA GLU A 163 18.35 35.40 -25.36
C GLU A 163 19.73 34.73 -25.52
N LEU A 164 19.99 33.66 -24.75
CA LEU A 164 21.21 32.88 -24.85
C LEU A 164 21.29 32.04 -26.14
N GLU A 165 20.15 31.63 -26.69
CA GLU A 165 20.07 30.94 -27.98
C GLU A 165 20.20 31.91 -29.16
N GLU A 166 19.56 33.08 -29.11
CA GLU A 166 19.71 34.15 -30.10
C GLU A 166 21.15 34.67 -30.16
N SER A 167 21.77 34.97 -29.01
CA SER A 167 23.18 35.38 -28.96
C SER A 167 24.16 34.28 -29.43
N ARG A 168 23.85 32.99 -29.18
CA ARG A 168 24.58 31.86 -29.78
C ARG A 168 24.40 31.77 -31.30
N GLN A 169 23.18 31.99 -31.81
CA GLN A 169 22.93 32.01 -33.25
C GLN A 169 23.65 33.18 -33.93
N GLU A 170 23.65 34.38 -33.34
CA GLU A 170 24.44 35.50 -33.81
C GLU A 170 25.95 35.21 -33.81
N ALA A 171 26.48 34.66 -32.72
CA ALA A 171 27.89 34.29 -32.62
C ALA A 171 28.27 33.24 -33.68
N SER A 172 27.41 32.24 -33.90
CA SER A 172 27.59 31.22 -34.94
C SER A 172 27.56 31.82 -36.36
N ARG A 173 26.64 32.76 -36.64
CA ARG A 173 26.59 33.49 -37.92
C ARG A 173 27.87 34.30 -38.13
N LYS A 174 28.28 35.11 -37.15
CA LYS A 174 29.51 35.91 -37.20
C LYS A 174 30.76 35.04 -37.39
N LEU A 175 30.84 33.88 -36.73
CA LEU A 175 31.92 32.92 -36.93
C LEU A 175 31.92 32.32 -38.35
N LYS A 176 30.75 31.99 -38.89
CA LYS A 176 30.61 31.47 -40.25
C LYS A 176 30.98 32.51 -41.30
N GLU A 177 30.54 33.76 -41.15
CA GLU A 177 30.94 34.89 -41.99
C GLU A 177 32.46 35.13 -41.95
N GLN A 178 33.09 35.03 -40.77
CA GLN A 178 34.54 35.11 -40.62
C GLN A 178 35.27 33.94 -41.30
N GLN A 179 34.74 32.71 -41.21
CA GLN A 179 35.28 31.54 -41.90
C GLN A 179 35.14 31.67 -43.43
N GLU A 180 33.99 32.12 -43.93
CA GLU A 180 33.75 32.34 -45.36
C GLU A 180 34.67 33.45 -45.90
N ALA A 181 34.86 34.56 -45.15
CA ALA A 181 35.80 35.62 -45.49
C ALA A 181 37.27 35.16 -45.45
N ALA A 182 37.66 34.33 -44.47
CA ALA A 182 39.00 33.73 -44.41
C ALA A 182 39.25 32.79 -45.58
N ASN A 183 38.30 31.91 -45.91
CA ASN A 183 38.37 31.01 -47.05
C ASN A 183 38.42 31.77 -48.39
N ALA A 184 37.70 32.89 -48.52
CA ALA A 184 37.79 33.76 -49.68
C ALA A 184 39.19 34.39 -49.84
N ARG A 185 39.80 34.84 -48.73
CA ARG A 185 41.19 35.35 -48.72
C ARG A 185 42.21 34.26 -49.07
N ILE A 186 42.03 33.04 -48.55
CA ILE A 186 42.89 31.88 -48.90
C ILE A 186 42.79 31.61 -50.41
N ARG A 187 41.59 31.50 -50.97
CA ARG A 187 41.39 31.31 -52.42
C ARG A 187 42.02 32.43 -53.26
N GLN A 188 41.90 33.68 -52.83
CA GLN A 188 42.54 34.81 -53.51
C GLN A 188 44.08 34.71 -53.47
N ALA A 189 44.66 34.30 -52.35
CA ALA A 189 46.11 34.07 -52.22
C ALA A 189 46.58 32.85 -53.03
N GLU A 190 45.82 31.75 -53.05
CA GLU A 190 46.06 30.58 -53.90
C GLU A 190 46.02 30.95 -55.39
N GLU A 191 45.08 31.81 -55.80
CA GLU A 191 44.98 32.22 -57.20
C GLU A 191 46.06 33.24 -57.59
N GLN A 192 46.49 34.12 -56.67
CA GLN A 192 47.65 35.01 -56.85
C GLN A 192 48.94 34.20 -56.97
N THR A 193 49.24 33.32 -56.01
CA THR A 193 50.45 32.46 -56.04
C THR A 193 50.46 31.53 -57.25
N LYS A 194 49.30 31.05 -57.72
CA LYS A 194 49.19 30.28 -58.97
C LYS A 194 49.50 31.11 -60.22
N LYS A 195 49.13 32.39 -60.25
CA LYS A 195 49.51 33.33 -61.33
C LYS A 195 51.01 33.61 -61.31
N GLU A 196 51.57 33.90 -60.14
CA GLU A 196 53.02 34.10 -59.95
C GLU A 196 53.83 32.86 -60.35
N LEU A 197 53.39 31.65 -59.96
CA LEU A 197 53.99 30.38 -60.38
C LEU A 197 53.89 30.17 -61.89
N ALA A 198 52.77 30.51 -62.53
CA ALA A 198 52.61 30.40 -63.98
C ALA A 198 53.49 31.41 -64.74
N GLU A 199 53.68 32.62 -64.22
CA GLU A 199 54.59 33.62 -64.77
C GLU A 199 56.06 33.21 -64.58
N ALA A 200 56.43 32.72 -63.39
CA ALA A 200 57.75 32.17 -63.12
C ALA A 200 58.07 30.95 -64.02
N ALA A 201 57.10 30.06 -64.22
CA ALA A 201 57.21 28.93 -65.14
C ALA A 201 57.46 29.40 -66.57
N LYS A 202 56.64 30.32 -67.11
CA LYS A 202 56.85 30.93 -68.44
C LYS A 202 58.22 31.61 -68.57
N GLN A 203 58.68 32.32 -67.53
CA GLN A 203 60.00 32.93 -67.53
C GLN A 203 61.13 31.89 -67.52
N SER A 204 60.95 30.75 -66.83
CA SER A 204 61.92 29.65 -66.82
C SER A 204 61.97 28.90 -68.15
N GLU A 205 60.82 28.68 -68.79
CA GLU A 205 60.66 28.05 -70.09
C GLU A 205 61.26 28.93 -71.21
N ALA A 206 61.00 30.25 -71.16
CA ALA A 206 61.63 31.21 -72.06
C ALA A 206 63.16 31.27 -71.91
N LYS A 207 63.69 31.14 -70.69
CA LYS A 207 65.14 31.06 -70.43
C LYS A 207 65.74 29.74 -70.95
N LEU A 208 65.04 28.61 -70.79
CA LEU A 208 65.43 27.32 -71.36
C LEU A 208 65.48 27.39 -72.89
N LEU A 209 64.42 27.85 -73.55
CA LEU A 209 64.36 28.04 -75.00
C LEU A 209 65.45 29.00 -75.53
N ALA A 210 65.78 30.04 -74.77
CA ALA A 210 66.89 30.94 -75.12
C ALA A 210 68.26 30.25 -74.99
N ALA A 211 68.46 29.46 -73.94
CA ALA A 211 69.69 28.69 -73.73
C ALA A 211 69.86 27.58 -74.79
N GLU A 212 68.79 26.88 -75.15
CA GLU A 212 68.77 25.88 -76.23
C GLU A 212 69.10 26.50 -77.58
N LYS A 213 68.50 27.65 -77.93
CA LYS A 213 68.84 28.38 -79.16
C LYS A 213 70.30 28.81 -79.18
N ALA A 214 70.82 29.38 -78.09
CA ALA A 214 72.23 29.75 -77.97
C ALA A 214 73.17 28.53 -78.08
N HIS A 215 72.76 27.37 -77.57
CA HIS A 215 73.50 26.11 -77.73
C HIS A 215 73.48 25.62 -79.18
N GLN A 216 72.33 25.64 -79.85
CA GLN A 216 72.20 25.29 -81.27
C GLN A 216 73.00 26.23 -82.19
N GLU A 217 73.03 27.54 -81.90
CA GLU A 217 73.86 28.51 -82.63
C GLU A 217 75.36 28.24 -82.42
N ARG A 218 75.79 27.93 -81.19
CA ARG A 218 77.18 27.50 -80.92
C ARG A 218 77.53 26.23 -81.70
N GLN A 219 76.66 25.22 -81.71
CA GLN A 219 76.87 24.00 -82.49
C GLN A 219 76.94 24.28 -84.00
N ARG A 220 76.09 25.16 -84.54
CA ARG A 220 76.17 25.58 -85.95
C ARG A 220 77.49 26.29 -86.27
N THR A 221 77.90 27.26 -85.45
CA THR A 221 79.18 27.97 -85.67
C THR A 221 80.39 27.04 -85.56
N GLU A 222 80.33 25.99 -84.73
CA GLU A 222 81.41 25.00 -84.65
C GLU A 222 81.43 24.05 -85.87
N LEU A 223 80.26 23.64 -86.36
CA LEU A 223 80.13 22.89 -87.62
C LEU A 223 80.59 23.71 -88.83
N ASP A 224 80.32 25.01 -88.89
CA ASP A 224 80.80 25.88 -89.97
C ASP A 224 82.33 26.10 -89.92
N LYS A 225 82.94 26.14 -88.73
CA LYS A 225 84.42 26.10 -88.59
C LYS A 225 84.99 24.77 -89.09
N GLN A 226 84.39 23.64 -88.69
CA GLN A 226 84.82 22.32 -89.17
C GLN A 226 84.69 22.19 -90.69
N ARG A 227 83.59 22.71 -91.26
CA ARG A 227 83.34 22.74 -92.71
C ARG A 227 84.36 23.60 -93.45
N THR A 228 84.69 24.79 -92.93
CA THR A 228 85.68 25.68 -93.55
C THR A 228 87.11 25.14 -93.42
N ALA A 229 87.46 24.50 -92.31
CA ALA A 229 88.73 23.79 -92.15
C ALA A 229 88.86 22.62 -93.14
N LEU A 230 87.83 21.74 -93.24
CA LEU A 230 87.78 20.69 -94.25
C LEU A 230 87.90 21.24 -95.68
N GLN A 231 87.23 22.36 -95.97
CA GLN A 231 87.27 22.99 -97.28
C GLN A 231 88.67 23.57 -97.62
N GLN A 232 89.45 23.98 -96.61
CA GLN A 232 90.87 24.33 -96.76
C GLN A 232 91.77 23.10 -96.95
N GLU A 233 91.55 21.99 -96.24
CA GLU A 233 92.28 20.73 -96.49
C GLU A 233 92.00 20.19 -97.90
N TYR A 234 90.74 20.26 -98.35
CA TYR A 234 90.37 19.87 -99.71
C TYR A 234 91.02 20.76 -100.78
N SER A 235 91.10 22.08 -100.58
CA SER A 235 91.78 22.96 -101.56
C SER A 235 93.29 22.74 -101.59
N GLN A 236 93.93 22.51 -100.43
CA GLN A 236 95.34 22.12 -100.36
C GLN A 236 95.59 20.82 -101.13
N LYS A 237 94.81 19.77 -100.87
CA LYS A 237 94.91 18.49 -101.61
C LYS A 237 94.66 18.66 -103.11
N VAL A 238 93.75 19.54 -103.54
CA VAL A 238 93.55 19.83 -104.97
C VAL A 238 94.80 20.49 -105.58
N THR A 239 95.47 21.42 -104.88
CA THR A 239 96.72 22.03 -105.38
C THR A 239 97.91 21.06 -105.40
N GLU A 240 98.00 20.14 -104.44
CA GLU A 240 98.96 19.02 -104.46
C GLU A 240 98.69 18.08 -105.64
N TRP A 241 97.42 17.76 -105.91
CA TRP A 241 97.05 16.94 -107.06
C TRP A 241 97.31 17.66 -108.39
N GLN A 242 97.07 18.96 -108.50
CA GLN A 242 97.37 19.72 -109.72
C GLN A 242 98.87 19.74 -110.04
N THR A 243 99.74 19.93 -109.04
CA THR A 243 101.20 19.88 -109.21
C THR A 243 101.71 18.47 -109.51
N LYS A 244 101.06 17.44 -108.98
CA LYS A 244 101.34 16.03 -109.31
C LYS A 244 100.89 15.66 -110.73
N CYS A 245 99.74 16.15 -111.17
CA CYS A 245 99.22 15.95 -112.52
C CYS A 245 100.05 16.67 -113.59
N SER A 246 100.60 17.86 -113.33
CA SER A 246 101.49 18.52 -114.30
C SER A 246 102.78 17.73 -114.52
N GLY A 247 103.39 17.20 -113.45
CA GLY A 247 104.60 16.36 -113.56
C GLY A 247 104.35 15.01 -114.25
N LEU A 248 103.19 14.39 -114.03
CA LEU A 248 102.80 13.17 -114.75
C LEU A 248 102.47 13.43 -116.22
N ASN A 249 101.94 14.61 -116.57
CA ASN A 249 101.62 14.95 -117.96
C ASN A 249 102.89 15.16 -118.80
N GLU A 250 103.95 15.70 -118.19
CA GLU A 250 105.27 15.87 -118.81
C GLU A 250 106.00 14.52 -119.03
N GLN A 251 105.75 13.54 -118.17
CA GLN A 251 106.20 12.14 -118.35
C GLN A 251 105.36 11.41 -119.41
N LEU A 252 104.04 11.61 -119.43
CA LEU A 252 103.13 11.02 -120.42
C LEU A 252 103.41 11.48 -121.86
N GLU A 253 103.84 12.72 -122.10
CA GLU A 253 104.24 13.11 -123.46
C GLU A 253 105.48 12.35 -123.96
N GLN A 254 106.43 12.02 -123.08
CA GLN A 254 107.60 11.22 -123.42
C GLN A 254 107.19 9.78 -123.76
N GLU A 255 106.36 9.14 -122.93
CA GLU A 255 105.84 7.78 -123.17
C GLU A 255 104.93 7.71 -124.41
N ARG A 256 104.13 8.75 -124.68
CA ARG A 256 103.19 8.78 -125.82
C ARG A 256 103.91 8.81 -127.17
N THR A 257 105.12 9.34 -127.25
CA THR A 257 105.95 9.23 -128.47
C THR A 257 106.47 7.81 -128.73
N GLN A 258 106.56 6.97 -127.69
CA GLN A 258 106.98 5.57 -127.80
C GLN A 258 105.75 4.66 -128.05
N ALA A 259 104.65 4.84 -127.31
CA ALA A 259 103.44 4.03 -127.44
C ALA A 259 102.71 4.19 -128.79
N GLN A 260 102.89 5.31 -129.50
CA GLN A 260 102.33 5.52 -130.84
C GLN A 260 102.90 4.54 -131.90
N GLN A 261 104.02 3.87 -131.61
CA GLN A 261 104.59 2.82 -132.47
C GLN A 261 103.97 1.43 -132.23
N GLU A 262 103.39 1.17 -131.05
CA GLU A 262 102.82 -0.14 -130.67
C GLU A 262 101.30 -0.25 -130.87
N LEU A 263 100.56 0.87 -130.83
CA LEU A 263 99.10 0.88 -130.88
C LEU A 263 98.50 0.30 -132.19
N ASN A 264 99.27 0.28 -133.28
CA ASN A 264 98.80 -0.20 -134.58
C ASN A 264 98.54 -1.72 -134.64
N GLU A 265 99.00 -2.51 -133.66
CA GLU A 265 98.93 -3.98 -133.73
C GLU A 265 97.68 -4.62 -133.08
N ARG A 266 96.89 -3.89 -132.25
CA ARG A 266 95.91 -4.52 -131.33
C ARG A 266 94.42 -4.39 -131.67
N ASN A 267 94.04 -3.62 -132.68
CA ASN A 267 92.65 -3.19 -132.93
C ASN A 267 91.67 -4.23 -133.54
N LEU A 268 91.85 -5.54 -133.36
CA LEU A 268 91.19 -6.56 -134.20
C LEU A 268 90.22 -7.56 -133.52
N GLN A 269 90.02 -7.57 -132.19
CA GLN A 269 89.54 -8.81 -131.51
C GLN A 269 88.30 -8.78 -130.57
N HIS A 270 87.48 -7.71 -130.45
CA HIS A 270 86.54 -7.59 -129.29
C HIS A 270 85.04 -7.28 -129.57
N GLN A 271 84.38 -7.84 -130.60
CA GLN A 271 83.08 -7.29 -131.08
C GLN A 271 81.78 -8.15 -131.00
N GLU A 272 81.72 -9.33 -130.34
CA GLU A 272 80.66 -10.33 -130.64
C GLU A 272 79.57 -10.70 -129.59
N ALA A 273 79.52 -10.16 -128.36
CA ALA A 273 78.78 -10.82 -127.25
C ALA A 273 77.59 -10.07 -126.57
N GLU A 274 76.59 -9.54 -127.32
CA GLU A 274 75.70 -8.48 -126.76
C GLU A 274 74.13 -8.61 -126.87
N LYS A 275 73.49 -9.72 -127.28
CA LYS A 275 72.00 -9.71 -127.52
C LYS A 275 71.24 -11.04 -127.30
N ARG A 276 70.35 -11.23 -126.30
CA ARG A 276 69.40 -12.39 -126.35
C ARG A 276 68.07 -12.49 -125.58
N ALA A 277 67.70 -11.67 -124.59
CA ALA A 277 66.46 -11.93 -123.81
C ALA A 277 65.80 -10.67 -123.22
N GLU A 278 64.50 -10.43 -123.51
CA GLU A 278 63.72 -9.29 -123.00
C GLU A 278 62.17 -9.44 -123.13
N GLU A 279 61.59 -10.65 -123.18
CA GLU A 279 60.13 -10.81 -123.46
C GLU A 279 59.39 -11.79 -122.51
N ALA A 280 58.39 -11.28 -121.77
CA ALA A 280 57.05 -11.86 -121.55
C ALA A 280 56.33 -11.20 -120.35
N ALA A 281 55.07 -10.76 -120.53
CA ALA A 281 54.27 -10.12 -119.49
C ALA A 281 52.76 -10.44 -119.62
N LEU A 282 52.05 -10.36 -118.48
CA LEU A 282 50.61 -10.06 -118.29
C LEU A 282 49.53 -10.89 -119.03
N GLU A 283 48.60 -11.49 -118.26
CA GLU A 283 47.17 -11.46 -118.62
C GLU A 283 46.21 -11.84 -117.46
N GLN A 284 44.92 -11.49 -117.63
CA GLN A 284 43.71 -11.88 -116.86
C GLN A 284 43.41 -11.20 -115.51
N GLU A 285 42.80 -10.01 -115.64
CA GLU A 285 41.94 -9.34 -114.65
C GLU A 285 40.48 -9.35 -115.18
N ILE A 286 39.47 -9.25 -114.29
CA ILE A 286 38.02 -9.05 -114.58
C ILE A 286 37.16 -10.27 -114.98
N ARG A 287 36.41 -10.82 -114.00
CA ARG A 287 34.96 -11.12 -114.17
C ARG A 287 34.16 -10.98 -112.87
N ILE A 288 33.99 -9.72 -112.50
CA ILE A 288 32.90 -9.04 -111.76
C ILE A 288 31.57 -9.86 -111.70
N GLU A 289 30.94 -10.08 -110.53
CA GLU A 289 30.24 -9.14 -109.59
C GLU A 289 28.72 -8.94 -109.84
N GLU A 290 28.05 -9.85 -110.57
CA GLU A 290 26.58 -9.83 -110.72
C GLU A 290 25.91 -11.12 -110.20
N LEU A 291 24.65 -10.98 -109.74
CA LEU A 291 23.74 -12.02 -109.22
C LEU A 291 23.81 -12.38 -107.72
N GLN A 292 23.92 -11.36 -106.86
CA GLN A 292 23.14 -11.33 -105.62
C GLN A 292 21.77 -10.71 -105.89
N GLU A 293 20.73 -11.52 -106.11
CA GLU A 293 19.31 -11.26 -105.75
C GLU A 293 18.40 -12.32 -106.40
N GLN A 294 18.12 -13.40 -105.68
CA GLN A 294 16.76 -13.96 -105.60
C GLN A 294 16.61 -14.85 -104.38
N LEU A 295 15.78 -14.35 -103.46
CA LEU A 295 15.48 -14.86 -102.14
C LEU A 295 14.26 -15.81 -102.20
N ASP A 296 14.10 -16.65 -101.18
CA ASP A 296 12.85 -17.26 -100.69
C ASP A 296 11.78 -17.80 -101.68
N GLU A 297 11.62 -19.13 -101.73
CA GLU A 297 10.28 -19.75 -101.81
C GLU A 297 10.21 -21.16 -101.18
N VAL A 298 9.27 -21.34 -100.23
CA VAL A 298 8.52 -22.58 -99.83
C VAL A 298 9.34 -23.77 -99.25
N GLN A 299 9.13 -24.33 -98.04
CA GLN A 299 8.03 -24.39 -97.04
C GLN A 299 6.75 -25.21 -97.39
N ALA A 300 6.85 -26.54 -97.58
CA ALA A 300 5.68 -27.43 -97.56
C ALA A 300 5.99 -28.86 -97.04
N GLY A 301 5.94 -29.08 -95.72
CA GLY A 301 6.15 -30.42 -95.12
C GLY A 301 5.65 -30.61 -93.67
N LYS A 302 4.80 -29.72 -93.16
CA LYS A 302 4.53 -29.57 -91.71
C LYS A 302 3.25 -30.29 -91.20
N ALA A 303 2.52 -31.00 -92.07
CA ALA A 303 1.14 -31.42 -91.78
C ALA A 303 0.98 -32.79 -91.08
N GLU A 304 1.78 -33.81 -91.42
CA GLU A 304 1.56 -35.19 -90.94
C GLU A 304 1.88 -35.41 -89.45
N LEU A 305 2.68 -34.54 -88.84
CA LEU A 305 3.08 -34.63 -87.43
C LEU A 305 1.98 -34.23 -86.42
N ALA A 306 0.86 -33.65 -86.88
CA ALA A 306 -0.17 -33.11 -85.98
C ALA A 306 -1.11 -34.18 -85.38
N SER A 307 -1.43 -35.25 -86.12
CA SER A 307 -2.48 -36.21 -85.72
C SER A 307 -2.10 -37.08 -84.51
N ARG A 308 -0.88 -37.63 -84.50
CA ARG A 308 -0.41 -38.51 -83.41
C ARG A 308 -0.16 -37.78 -82.08
N LEU A 309 -0.21 -36.45 -82.07
CA LEU A 309 -0.08 -35.65 -80.86
C LEU A 309 -1.36 -35.70 -80.00
N GLY A 310 -2.53 -35.88 -80.60
CA GLY A 310 -3.83 -35.74 -79.93
C GLY A 310 -4.17 -36.85 -78.93
N GLU A 311 -4.02 -38.12 -79.32
CA GLU A 311 -4.40 -39.25 -78.45
C GLU A 311 -3.53 -39.34 -77.19
N ALA A 312 -2.25 -38.93 -77.29
CA ALA A 312 -1.36 -38.84 -76.14
C ALA A 312 -1.71 -37.68 -75.18
N GLN A 313 -2.46 -36.67 -75.63
CA GLN A 313 -2.85 -35.51 -74.82
C GLN A 313 -4.02 -35.83 -73.87
N GLU A 314 -4.98 -36.68 -74.25
CA GLU A 314 -6.13 -37.00 -73.38
C GLU A 314 -5.72 -37.84 -72.15
N GLN A 315 -4.87 -38.86 -72.33
CA GLN A 315 -4.38 -39.66 -71.20
C GLN A 315 -3.48 -38.83 -70.26
N ALA A 316 -2.71 -37.88 -70.81
CA ALA A 316 -1.95 -36.92 -70.03
C ALA A 316 -2.84 -35.92 -69.26
N ALA A 317 -4.05 -35.62 -69.74
CA ALA A 317 -4.98 -34.70 -69.08
C ALA A 317 -5.60 -35.32 -67.81
N LEU A 318 -6.02 -36.59 -67.86
CA LEU A 318 -6.67 -37.25 -66.72
C LEU A 318 -5.71 -37.44 -65.53
N LEU A 319 -4.47 -37.86 -65.80
CA LEU A 319 -3.43 -37.98 -64.77
C LEU A 319 -3.03 -36.62 -64.19
N LYS A 320 -2.98 -35.57 -65.02
CA LYS A 320 -2.78 -34.19 -64.54
C LYS A 320 -3.88 -33.76 -63.57
N GLN A 321 -5.14 -34.08 -63.83
CA GLN A 321 -6.24 -33.68 -62.94
C GLN A 321 -6.07 -34.28 -61.53
N GLN A 322 -5.79 -35.58 -61.42
CA GLN A 322 -5.53 -36.23 -60.13
C GLN A 322 -4.26 -35.71 -59.45
N GLN A 323 -3.21 -35.40 -60.23
CA GLN A 323 -2.00 -34.77 -59.71
C GLN A 323 -2.31 -33.37 -59.13
N THR A 324 -3.08 -32.54 -59.82
CA THR A 324 -3.45 -31.19 -59.34
C THR A 324 -4.32 -31.21 -58.08
N GLU A 325 -5.20 -32.21 -57.91
CA GLU A 325 -5.98 -32.37 -56.68
C GLU A 325 -5.09 -32.73 -55.48
N LEU A 326 -4.12 -33.64 -55.66
CA LEU A 326 -3.16 -33.98 -54.60
C LEU A 326 -2.20 -32.83 -54.31
N GLU A 327 -1.74 -32.11 -55.33
CA GLU A 327 -0.91 -30.91 -55.18
C GLU A 327 -1.67 -29.82 -54.40
N SER A 328 -2.95 -29.55 -54.70
CA SER A 328 -3.74 -28.57 -53.94
C SER A 328 -3.94 -28.95 -52.45
N ARG A 329 -4.05 -30.25 -52.14
CA ARG A 329 -4.16 -30.74 -50.75
C ARG A 329 -2.83 -30.67 -49.99
N LEU A 330 -1.71 -30.93 -50.68
CA LEU A 330 -0.38 -30.73 -50.11
C LEU A 330 -0.08 -29.24 -49.91
N GLU A 331 -0.49 -28.39 -50.85
CA GLU A 331 -0.24 -26.96 -50.79
C GLU A 331 -1.05 -26.28 -49.68
N THR A 332 -2.32 -26.65 -49.49
CA THR A 332 -3.12 -26.18 -48.35
C THR A 332 -2.58 -26.65 -47.00
N GLN A 333 -2.05 -27.88 -46.89
CA GLN A 333 -1.36 -28.33 -45.67
C GLN A 333 -0.03 -27.60 -45.44
N ARG A 334 0.74 -27.31 -46.50
CA ARG A 334 1.97 -26.50 -46.42
C ARG A 334 1.68 -25.07 -46.01
N GLN A 335 0.63 -24.45 -46.54
CA GLN A 335 0.20 -23.10 -46.15
C GLN A 335 -0.20 -23.07 -44.67
N ALA A 336 -1.02 -24.01 -44.20
CA ALA A 336 -1.38 -24.11 -42.78
C ALA A 336 -0.19 -24.43 -41.85
N ALA A 337 0.86 -25.10 -42.34
CA ALA A 337 2.11 -25.29 -41.61
C ALA A 337 2.95 -24.01 -41.57
N ALA A 338 3.08 -23.32 -42.71
CA ALA A 338 3.81 -22.06 -42.83
C ALA A 338 3.16 -20.93 -42.01
N GLU A 339 1.83 -20.85 -41.96
CA GLU A 339 1.10 -19.91 -41.11
C GLU A 339 1.37 -20.14 -39.62
N ARG A 340 1.52 -21.40 -39.18
CA ARG A 340 1.90 -21.75 -37.80
C ARG A 340 3.35 -21.41 -37.50
N GLU A 341 4.28 -21.72 -38.41
CA GLU A 341 5.68 -21.33 -38.26
C GLU A 341 5.86 -19.81 -38.26
N GLN A 342 5.07 -19.08 -39.06
CA GLN A 342 5.01 -17.61 -39.02
C GLN A 342 4.46 -17.09 -37.70
N ALA A 343 3.34 -17.62 -37.20
CA ALA A 343 2.79 -17.25 -35.89
C ALA A 343 3.78 -17.52 -34.74
N ASP A 344 4.45 -18.68 -34.74
CA ASP A 344 5.50 -19.01 -33.76
C ASP A 344 6.72 -18.10 -33.90
N SER A 345 7.09 -17.68 -35.11
CA SER A 345 8.19 -16.74 -35.35
C SER A 345 7.87 -15.34 -34.82
N LEU A 346 6.65 -14.84 -35.06
CA LEU A 346 6.17 -13.56 -34.56
C LEU A 346 6.06 -13.57 -33.03
N ALA A 347 5.53 -14.64 -32.43
CA ALA A 347 5.48 -14.78 -30.97
C ALA A 347 6.89 -14.82 -30.33
N ARG A 348 7.87 -15.45 -31.00
CA ARG A 348 9.28 -15.41 -30.57
C ARG A 348 9.89 -14.02 -30.72
N GLU A 349 9.58 -13.30 -31.79
CA GLU A 349 10.05 -11.93 -32.02
C GLU A 349 9.43 -10.95 -31.00
N GLU A 350 8.14 -11.08 -30.68
CA GLU A 350 7.48 -10.31 -29.61
C GLU A 350 8.10 -10.59 -28.23
N LEU A 351 8.36 -11.86 -27.91
CA LEU A 351 9.03 -12.24 -26.66
C LEU A 351 10.48 -11.73 -26.61
N GLN A 352 11.21 -11.79 -27.71
CA GLN A 352 12.57 -11.26 -27.83
C GLN A 352 12.59 -9.73 -27.66
N ASN A 353 11.72 -9.02 -28.38
CA ASN A 353 11.56 -7.57 -28.26
C ASN A 353 11.19 -7.14 -26.84
N ARG A 354 10.33 -7.90 -26.15
CA ARG A 354 9.94 -7.66 -24.76
C ARG A 354 11.08 -7.96 -23.77
N TYR A 355 11.87 -8.99 -24.03
CA TYR A 355 13.10 -9.29 -23.26
C TYR A 355 14.15 -8.19 -23.44
N ASP A 356 14.38 -7.75 -24.68
CA ASP A 356 15.34 -6.69 -24.99
C ASP A 356 14.90 -5.34 -24.41
N LEU A 357 13.61 -5.02 -24.44
CA LEU A 357 13.06 -3.84 -23.75
C LEU A 357 13.34 -3.90 -22.24
N LEU A 358 12.96 -4.99 -21.57
CA LEU A 358 13.23 -5.19 -20.14
C LEU A 358 14.73 -5.16 -19.82
N ALA A 359 15.58 -5.66 -20.71
CA ALA A 359 17.04 -5.59 -20.57
C ALA A 359 17.58 -4.15 -20.73
N THR A 360 16.97 -3.31 -21.58
CA THR A 360 17.30 -1.87 -21.65
C THR A 360 16.81 -1.10 -20.43
N GLU A 361 15.61 -1.40 -19.92
CA GLU A 361 15.08 -0.80 -18.69
C GLU A 361 15.95 -1.17 -17.47
N ALA A 362 16.32 -2.45 -17.33
CA ALA A 362 17.23 -2.90 -16.27
C ALA A 362 18.61 -2.20 -16.35
N LYS A 363 19.17 -2.02 -17.54
CA LYS A 363 20.41 -1.24 -17.75
C LYS A 363 20.22 0.24 -17.41
N ALA A 364 19.08 0.84 -17.73
CA ALA A 364 18.78 2.23 -17.40
C ALA A 364 18.66 2.44 -15.88
N VAL A 365 17.96 1.53 -15.17
CA VAL A 365 17.87 1.52 -13.71
C VAL A 365 19.25 1.32 -13.07
N GLN A 366 20.06 0.40 -13.59
CA GLN A 366 21.44 0.18 -13.11
C GLN A 366 22.32 1.43 -13.32
N GLN A 367 22.18 2.14 -14.43
CA GLN A 367 22.88 3.40 -14.68
C GLN A 367 22.38 4.54 -13.76
N GLN A 368 21.10 4.58 -13.42
CA GLN A 368 20.56 5.53 -12.44
C GLN A 368 21.09 5.23 -11.03
N ALA A 369 21.11 3.96 -10.61
CA ALA A 369 21.72 3.53 -9.35
C ALA A 369 23.20 3.90 -9.27
N ALA A 370 23.98 3.65 -10.33
CA ALA A 370 25.39 4.04 -10.40
C ALA A 370 25.61 5.56 -10.32
N LYS A 371 24.73 6.37 -10.93
CA LYS A 371 24.77 7.84 -10.79
C LYS A 371 24.45 8.29 -9.37
N LEU A 372 23.45 7.68 -8.72
CA LEU A 372 23.11 7.96 -7.32
C LEU A 372 24.24 7.55 -6.37
N GLU A 373 24.93 6.44 -6.61
CA GLU A 373 26.14 6.06 -5.88
C GLU A 373 27.28 7.07 -6.09
N GLU A 374 27.50 7.54 -7.31
CA GLU A 374 28.48 8.60 -7.57
C GLU A 374 28.12 9.91 -6.86
N GLU A 375 26.84 10.31 -6.86
CA GLU A 375 26.36 11.49 -6.14
C GLU A 375 26.51 11.32 -4.62
N GLN A 376 26.18 10.16 -4.05
CA GLN A 376 26.43 9.86 -2.63
C GLN A 376 27.92 9.90 -2.29
N ARG A 377 28.81 9.37 -3.15
CA ARG A 377 30.27 9.45 -2.98
C ARG A 377 30.79 10.89 -3.10
N ARG A 378 30.24 11.71 -3.99
CA ARG A 378 30.54 13.14 -4.11
C ARG A 378 30.09 13.90 -2.87
N MET A 379 28.89 13.63 -2.35
CA MET A 379 28.38 14.22 -1.11
C MET A 379 29.21 13.80 0.11
N HIS A 380 29.60 12.52 0.23
CA HIS A 380 30.54 12.06 1.25
C HIS A 380 31.88 12.80 1.17
N LYS A 381 32.45 12.95 -0.04
CA LYS A 381 33.72 13.67 -0.23
C LYS A 381 33.60 15.17 0.10
N LEU A 382 32.45 15.80 -0.19
CA LEU A 382 32.16 17.18 0.21
C LEU A 382 32.01 17.31 1.73
N LEU A 383 31.38 16.33 2.40
CA LEU A 383 31.28 16.27 3.86
C LEU A 383 32.66 16.06 4.51
N GLU A 384 33.50 15.17 3.97
CA GLU A 384 34.89 15.01 4.41
C GLU A 384 35.69 16.31 4.24
N GLN A 385 35.55 16.98 3.09
CA GLN A 385 36.19 18.28 2.84
C GLN A 385 35.68 19.37 3.80
N ALA A 386 34.39 19.38 4.12
CA ALA A 386 33.80 20.28 5.11
C ALA A 386 34.24 19.96 6.54
N HIS A 387 34.42 18.69 6.90
CA HIS A 387 35.00 18.29 8.18
C HIS A 387 36.48 18.65 8.27
N VAL A 388 37.25 18.50 7.20
CA VAL A 388 38.66 18.92 7.15
C VAL A 388 38.79 20.45 7.21
N SER A 389 37.96 21.21 6.51
CA SER A 389 37.97 22.68 6.60
C SER A 389 37.48 23.16 7.97
N SER A 390 36.46 22.53 8.55
CA SER A 390 36.01 22.79 9.92
C SER A 390 37.11 22.51 10.96
N ARG A 391 37.82 21.39 10.86
CA ARG A 391 38.99 21.09 11.72
C ARG A 391 40.14 22.08 11.52
N LYS A 392 40.40 22.53 10.29
CA LYS A 392 41.39 23.60 10.03
C LYS A 392 40.98 24.90 10.69
N LEU A 393 39.74 25.35 10.50
CA LEU A 393 39.19 26.54 11.15
C LEU A 393 39.22 26.41 12.68
N GLN A 394 38.95 25.24 13.25
CA GLN A 394 39.12 24.98 14.68
C GLN A 394 40.59 25.10 15.13
N SER A 395 41.55 24.60 14.35
CA SER A 395 42.98 24.77 14.65
C SER A 395 43.48 26.21 14.47
N GLU A 396 42.95 26.95 13.49
CA GLU A 396 43.25 28.37 13.27
C GLU A 396 42.64 29.23 14.38
N LEU A 397 41.41 28.94 14.82
CA LEU A 397 40.80 29.58 16.00
C LEU A 397 41.57 29.26 17.29
N ALA A 398 42.07 28.04 17.45
CA ALA A 398 42.92 27.68 18.60
C ALA A 398 44.26 28.44 18.57
N ALA A 399 44.93 28.50 17.41
CA ALA A 399 46.17 29.26 17.24
C ALA A 399 45.97 30.77 17.42
N LEU A 400 44.84 31.31 16.94
CA LEU A 400 44.46 32.71 17.19
C LEU A 400 44.21 32.96 18.67
N ALA A 401 43.53 32.07 19.39
CA ALA A 401 43.31 32.18 20.83
C ALA A 401 44.60 32.04 21.66
N GLU A 402 45.57 31.22 21.21
CA GLU A 402 46.92 31.20 21.79
C GLU A 402 47.68 32.50 21.50
N SER A 403 47.56 33.04 20.29
CA SER A 403 48.15 34.35 19.95
C SER A 403 47.53 35.48 20.77
N GLU A 404 46.20 35.47 20.99
CA GLU A 404 45.50 36.45 21.82
C GLU A 404 45.99 36.40 23.27
N LYS A 405 46.17 35.20 23.85
CA LYS A 405 46.80 35.03 25.17
C LYS A 405 48.25 35.53 25.20
N SER A 406 49.00 35.40 24.11
CA SER A 406 50.36 35.96 24.01
C SER A 406 50.36 37.49 23.93
N TRP A 407 49.41 38.09 23.21
CA TRP A 407 49.23 39.54 23.15
C TRP A 407 48.71 40.13 24.46
N GLN A 408 47.83 39.42 25.17
CA GLN A 408 47.37 39.81 26.52
C GLN A 408 48.54 39.82 27.51
N LYS A 409 49.37 38.77 27.56
CA LYS A 409 50.58 38.76 28.39
C LYS A 409 51.56 39.88 28.04
N LEU A 410 51.79 40.12 26.74
CA LEU A 410 52.64 41.22 26.30
C LEU A 410 52.05 42.59 26.66
N ALA A 411 50.72 42.73 26.64
CA ALA A 411 50.05 43.96 27.08
C ALA A 411 50.18 44.16 28.60
N GLU A 412 50.04 43.11 29.41
CA GLU A 412 50.30 43.14 30.86
C GLU A 412 51.76 43.53 31.15
N GLU A 413 52.74 42.91 30.49
CA GLU A 413 54.16 43.27 30.61
C GLU A 413 54.44 44.73 30.21
N ARG A 414 53.78 45.24 29.17
CA ARG A 414 53.89 46.64 28.75
C ARG A 414 53.20 47.59 29.73
N GLN A 415 52.12 47.17 30.36
CA GLN A 415 51.43 47.95 31.37
C GLN A 415 52.28 48.06 32.64
N TYR A 416 52.87 46.96 33.14
CA TYR A 416 53.84 47.01 34.23
C TYR A 416 55.04 47.93 33.93
N ALA A 417 55.56 47.91 32.69
CA ALA A 417 56.64 48.81 32.28
C ALA A 417 56.20 50.28 32.19
N VAL A 418 54.93 50.56 31.88
CA VAL A 418 54.35 51.91 31.95
C VAL A 418 54.20 52.34 33.40
N ASP A 419 53.69 51.49 34.29
CA ASP A 419 53.53 51.78 35.72
C ASP A 419 54.89 52.08 36.39
N GLU A 420 55.94 51.33 36.06
CA GLU A 420 57.32 51.57 36.52
C GLU A 420 57.89 52.90 35.97
N LEU A 421 57.63 53.20 34.69
CA LEU A 421 58.01 54.48 34.11
C LEU A 421 57.24 55.64 34.74
N GLU A 422 55.95 55.52 35.03
CA GLU A 422 55.15 56.54 35.70
C GLU A 422 55.67 56.82 37.12
N LEU A 423 56.08 55.78 37.86
CA LEU A 423 56.73 55.92 39.17
C LEU A 423 58.03 56.75 39.06
N SER A 424 58.91 56.40 38.11
CA SER A 424 60.15 57.17 37.85
C SER A 424 59.88 58.62 37.40
N LEU A 425 58.74 58.85 36.72
CA LEU A 425 58.29 60.17 36.29
C LEU A 425 57.73 61.00 37.47
N GLN A 426 57.18 60.36 38.49
CA GLN A 426 56.83 61.02 39.75
C GLN A 426 58.09 61.40 40.55
N GLU A 427 59.05 60.48 40.70
CA GLU A 427 60.32 60.75 41.38
C GLU A 427 61.09 61.91 40.72
N THR A 428 61.20 61.92 39.38
CA THR A 428 61.85 63.02 38.65
C THR A 428 61.08 64.34 38.70
N ARG A 429 59.74 64.31 38.88
CA ARG A 429 58.93 65.52 39.13
C ARG A 429 59.20 66.11 40.52
N GLU A 430 59.36 65.27 41.55
CA GLU A 430 59.75 65.74 42.88
C GLU A 430 61.17 66.33 42.88
N GLN A 431 62.13 65.66 42.24
CA GLN A 431 63.48 66.19 42.04
C GLN A 431 63.46 67.54 41.29
N LYS A 432 62.68 67.65 40.21
CA LYS A 432 62.52 68.92 39.49
C LYS A 432 62.00 70.03 40.39
N LYS A 433 61.00 69.75 41.22
CA LYS A 433 60.42 70.74 42.15
C LYS A 433 61.49 71.31 43.09
N ILE A 434 62.33 70.44 43.66
CA ILE A 434 63.46 70.83 44.53
C ILE A 434 64.46 71.74 43.76
N THR A 435 64.82 71.38 42.51
CA THR A 435 65.73 72.22 41.71
C THR A 435 65.11 73.57 41.30
N GLN A 436 63.79 73.64 41.17
CA GLN A 436 63.08 74.85 40.76
C GLN A 436 62.96 75.86 41.93
N GLU A 437 62.83 75.37 43.16
CA GLU A 437 62.94 76.17 44.39
C GLU A 437 64.36 76.74 44.59
N GLN A 438 65.40 76.03 44.14
CA GLN A 438 66.80 76.51 44.16
C GLN A 438 67.08 77.57 43.07
N LEU A 439 66.49 77.45 41.88
CA LEU A 439 66.70 78.40 40.78
C LEU A 439 66.15 79.80 41.09
N GLN A 440 64.97 79.88 41.71
CA GLN A 440 64.35 81.15 42.09
C GLN A 440 65.17 81.98 43.10
N HIS A 441 66.12 81.36 43.81
CA HIS A 441 67.03 82.07 44.69
C HIS A 441 68.19 82.75 43.93
N ALA A 442 68.63 82.17 42.80
CA ALA A 442 69.78 82.64 42.03
C ALA A 442 69.44 83.73 40.99
N GLU A 443 68.22 83.76 40.47
CA GLU A 443 67.81 84.74 39.45
C GLU A 443 67.81 86.20 39.98
N ALA A 444 67.63 86.39 41.29
CA ALA A 444 67.64 87.71 41.94
C ALA A 444 69.01 88.41 41.94
N GLU A 445 70.12 87.71 41.74
CA GLU A 445 71.47 88.29 41.78
C GLU A 445 71.99 88.77 40.42
N VAL A 446 71.31 88.41 39.31
CA VAL A 446 71.84 88.54 37.93
C VAL A 446 71.45 89.85 37.22
N GLU A 447 70.35 90.50 37.60
CA GLU A 447 69.83 91.69 36.88
C GLU A 447 70.78 92.91 36.90
N ALA A 448 71.79 92.93 37.77
CA ALA A 448 72.70 94.07 37.95
C ALA A 448 73.72 94.30 36.80
N VAL A 449 73.92 93.35 35.87
CA VAL A 449 75.15 93.32 35.03
C VAL A 449 74.95 93.60 33.53
N ASN A 450 73.74 93.47 32.97
CA ASN A 450 73.52 93.33 31.51
C ASN A 450 73.66 94.62 30.64
N SER A 451 74.21 95.71 31.15
CA SER A 451 74.29 97.02 30.46
C SER A 451 75.37 97.16 29.37
N LYS A 452 76.03 96.07 28.92
CA LYS A 452 77.33 96.17 28.19
C LYS A 452 77.42 95.61 26.76
N PHE A 453 76.50 94.80 26.24
CA PHE A 453 76.75 94.09 24.96
C PHE A 453 76.16 94.73 23.68
N ALA A 454 76.34 96.04 23.52
CA ALA A 454 75.98 96.80 22.31
C ALA A 454 76.86 96.49 21.06
N ALA A 455 77.56 95.36 21.03
CA ALA A 455 78.59 95.02 20.03
C ALA A 455 78.13 94.01 18.95
N GLN A 456 76.94 93.42 19.07
CA GLN A 456 76.57 92.22 18.31
C GLN A 456 75.89 92.48 16.95
N GLN A 457 75.68 93.74 16.57
CA GLN A 457 74.69 94.13 15.56
C GLN A 457 75.08 93.83 14.10
N GLN A 458 76.36 93.61 13.78
CA GLN A 458 76.81 93.31 12.41
C GLN A 458 76.56 91.86 11.96
N ARG A 459 76.16 90.95 12.85
CA ARG A 459 76.03 89.50 12.54
C ARG A 459 74.67 89.09 11.95
N LEU A 460 73.70 90.00 11.87
CA LEU A 460 72.31 89.72 11.46
C LEU A 460 72.11 89.53 9.95
N LEU A 461 72.86 90.26 9.11
CA LEU A 461 72.61 90.34 7.65
C LEU A 461 72.87 89.05 6.85
N GLN A 462 73.55 88.05 7.42
CA GLN A 462 73.80 86.77 6.74
C GLN A 462 72.75 85.68 7.05
N LEU A 463 71.90 85.87 8.07
CA LEU A 463 70.95 84.84 8.51
C LEU A 463 69.60 84.92 7.76
N GLU A 464 69.24 86.07 7.20
CA GLU A 464 67.95 86.28 6.51
C GLU A 464 67.82 85.54 5.17
N ALA A 465 68.94 85.18 4.53
CA ALA A 465 68.94 84.45 3.26
C ALA A 465 68.48 82.99 3.43
N ASN A 466 69.03 82.28 4.43
CA ASN A 466 68.79 80.83 4.62
C ASN A 466 67.36 80.51 5.10
N ILE A 467 66.65 81.49 5.68
CA ILE A 467 65.27 81.33 6.17
C ILE A 467 64.28 81.10 5.02
N LYS A 468 64.53 81.66 3.82
CA LYS A 468 63.61 81.54 2.68
C LYS A 468 63.57 80.13 2.10
N GLU A 469 64.70 79.44 2.04
CA GLU A 469 64.81 78.10 1.43
C GLU A 469 64.06 77.05 2.27
N LEU A 470 64.34 77.00 3.59
CA LEU A 470 63.71 76.10 4.56
C LEU A 470 62.18 76.21 4.64
N SER A 471 61.62 77.41 4.40
CA SER A 471 60.16 77.60 4.42
C SER A 471 59.44 76.89 3.26
N SER A 472 60.12 76.68 2.12
CA SER A 472 59.54 76.00 0.95
C SER A 472 59.43 74.48 1.15
N GLU A 473 60.40 73.87 1.84
CA GLU A 473 60.40 72.44 2.16
C GLU A 473 59.36 72.11 3.25
N LEU A 474 59.21 72.98 4.25
CA LEU A 474 58.20 72.84 5.31
C LEU A 474 56.78 72.73 4.74
N ILE A 475 56.43 73.59 3.78
CA ILE A 475 55.12 73.58 3.10
C ILE A 475 54.91 72.26 2.34
N ARG A 476 55.98 71.72 1.73
CA ARG A 476 55.91 70.47 0.96
C ARG A 476 55.65 69.26 1.87
N VAL A 477 56.34 69.18 3.01
CA VAL A 477 56.14 68.12 4.02
C VAL A 477 54.75 68.23 4.67
N GLN A 478 54.28 69.45 4.99
CA GLN A 478 52.93 69.66 5.53
C GLN A 478 51.82 69.20 4.56
N ASN A 479 52.03 69.32 3.25
CA ASN A 479 51.06 68.88 2.25
C ASN A 479 51.05 67.35 2.07
N GLU A 480 52.19 66.66 2.18
CA GLU A 480 52.22 65.18 2.20
C GLU A 480 51.58 64.64 3.49
N LEU A 481 51.86 65.24 4.65
CA LEU A 481 51.29 64.80 5.93
C LEU A 481 49.75 64.93 5.96
N LYS A 482 49.19 65.97 5.33
CA LYS A 482 47.74 66.09 5.12
C LYS A 482 47.14 64.98 4.25
N LYS A 483 47.86 64.49 3.23
CA LYS A 483 47.41 63.35 2.40
C LYS A 483 47.43 62.03 3.18
N VAL A 484 48.44 61.82 4.01
CA VAL A 484 48.55 60.62 4.87
C VAL A 484 47.42 60.59 5.89
N ASN A 485 47.16 61.70 6.59
CA ASN A 485 46.02 61.80 7.51
C ASN A 485 44.67 61.58 6.82
N GLY A 486 44.50 62.02 5.56
CA GLY A 486 43.30 61.74 4.77
C GLY A 486 43.08 60.23 4.56
N ARG A 487 44.13 59.51 4.14
CA ARG A 487 44.09 58.04 3.96
C ARG A 487 43.89 57.29 5.27
N GLU A 488 44.43 57.79 6.38
CA GLU A 488 44.21 57.21 7.71
C GLU A 488 42.74 57.37 8.15
N GLN A 489 42.14 58.55 7.91
CA GLN A 489 40.71 58.77 8.15
C GLN A 489 39.81 57.91 7.26
N GLU A 490 40.15 57.74 5.97
CA GLU A 490 39.46 56.81 5.05
C GLU A 490 39.58 55.36 5.56
N GLY A 491 40.75 54.95 6.07
CA GLY A 491 40.98 53.64 6.67
C GLY A 491 40.15 53.40 7.95
N ILE A 492 40.06 54.39 8.83
CA ILE A 492 39.23 54.34 10.05
C ILE A 492 37.75 54.24 9.68
N GLN A 493 37.28 55.00 8.69
CA GLN A 493 35.89 54.91 8.21
C GLN A 493 35.58 53.54 7.61
N ALA A 494 36.48 53.00 6.78
CA ALA A 494 36.34 51.65 6.23
C ALA A 494 36.32 50.57 7.33
N TYR A 495 37.18 50.68 8.34
CA TYR A 495 37.21 49.77 9.49
C TYR A 495 35.90 49.80 10.29
N ASN A 496 35.37 50.99 10.59
CA ASN A 496 34.11 51.15 11.33
C ASN A 496 32.93 50.54 10.57
N VAL A 497 32.82 50.78 9.24
CA VAL A 497 31.80 50.15 8.40
C VAL A 497 31.93 48.62 8.39
N LEU A 498 33.16 48.09 8.35
CA LEU A 498 33.40 46.64 8.41
C LEU A 498 33.02 46.05 9.78
N GLN A 499 33.25 46.79 10.86
CA GLN A 499 32.87 46.42 12.24
C GLN A 499 31.35 46.43 12.43
N GLU A 500 30.64 47.42 11.88
CA GLU A 500 29.17 47.46 11.85
C GLU A 500 28.61 46.29 11.04
N GLN A 501 29.16 46.02 9.84
CA GLN A 501 28.77 44.86 9.03
C GLN A 501 29.01 43.55 9.78
N HIS A 502 30.16 43.37 10.42
CA HIS A 502 30.46 42.18 11.21
C HIS A 502 29.50 42.01 12.40
N SER A 503 29.16 43.09 13.11
CA SER A 503 28.20 43.03 14.23
C SER A 503 26.78 42.69 13.75
N SER A 504 26.35 43.22 12.61
CA SER A 504 25.06 42.87 11.99
C SER A 504 25.00 41.41 11.53
N MET A 505 26.08 40.90 10.94
CA MET A 505 26.22 39.49 10.53
C MET A 505 26.25 38.55 11.74
N LYS A 506 26.92 38.93 12.83
CA LYS A 506 26.94 38.19 14.10
C LYS A 506 25.55 38.11 14.73
N SER A 507 24.82 39.22 14.76
CA SER A 507 23.42 39.27 15.22
C SER A 507 22.52 38.37 14.37
N ARG A 508 22.63 38.45 13.04
CA ARG A 508 21.88 37.60 12.10
C ARG A 508 22.25 36.11 12.24
N ALA A 509 23.50 35.77 12.48
CA ALA A 509 23.94 34.41 12.76
C ALA A 509 23.33 33.87 14.07
N GLN A 510 23.31 34.67 15.14
CA GLN A 510 22.66 34.32 16.41
C GLN A 510 21.14 34.14 16.24
N GLN A 511 20.47 34.98 15.45
CA GLN A 511 19.05 34.80 15.12
C GLN A 511 18.79 33.51 14.34
N LEU A 512 19.65 33.18 13.36
CA LEU A 512 19.55 31.91 12.62
C LEU A 512 19.79 30.70 13.53
N GLU A 513 20.77 30.77 14.45
CA GLU A 513 21.03 29.71 15.43
C GLU A 513 19.85 29.50 16.40
N GLN A 514 19.22 30.59 16.85
CA GLN A 514 17.99 30.52 17.65
C GLN A 514 16.82 29.92 16.86
N ASN A 515 16.68 30.26 15.57
CA ASN A 515 15.64 29.69 14.71
C ASN A 515 15.88 28.21 14.41
N ILE A 516 17.13 27.78 14.20
CA ILE A 516 17.50 26.36 14.08
C ILE A 516 17.12 25.61 15.37
N LYS A 517 17.45 26.17 16.55
CA LYS A 517 17.07 25.56 17.85
C LYS A 517 15.56 25.49 18.08
N LYS A 518 14.78 26.43 17.54
CA LYS A 518 13.30 26.36 17.55
C LYS A 518 12.81 25.26 16.64
N LEU A 519 13.25 25.23 15.38
CA LEU A 519 12.88 24.20 14.41
C LEU A 519 13.24 22.79 14.89
N GLN A 520 14.41 22.62 15.52
CA GLN A 520 14.81 21.34 16.14
C GLN A 520 13.88 20.90 17.28
N ARG A 521 13.35 21.84 18.08
CA ARG A 521 12.36 21.51 19.12
C ARG A 521 11.03 21.11 18.50
N GLU A 522 10.51 21.91 17.57
CA GLU A 522 9.26 21.59 16.87
C GLU A 522 9.36 20.26 16.10
N ASP A 523 10.53 19.92 15.54
CA ASP A 523 10.75 18.63 14.87
C ASP A 523 10.77 17.47 15.87
N SER A 524 11.41 17.63 17.03
CA SER A 524 11.36 16.63 18.11
C SER A 524 9.96 16.47 18.73
N GLU A 525 9.19 17.56 18.82
CA GLU A 525 7.79 17.55 19.28
C GLU A 525 6.93 16.78 18.27
N ARG A 526 7.02 17.12 16.97
CA ARG A 526 6.33 16.39 15.88
C ARG A 526 6.73 14.91 15.81
N GLN A 527 8.00 14.58 16.02
CA GLN A 527 8.44 13.17 16.11
C GLN A 527 7.76 12.45 17.28
N SER A 528 7.69 13.06 18.46
CA SER A 528 6.99 12.47 19.62
C SER A 528 5.47 12.35 19.44
N GLU A 529 4.85 13.25 18.65
CA GLU A 529 3.44 13.16 18.27
C GLU A 529 3.20 12.05 17.23
N LEU A 530 4.12 11.87 16.28
CA LEU A 530 4.09 10.76 15.32
C LEU A 530 4.30 9.41 16.00
N GLU A 531 5.19 9.31 16.99
CA GLU A 531 5.38 8.11 17.81
C GLU A 531 4.10 7.77 18.59
N ARG A 532 3.50 8.74 19.31
CA ARG A 532 2.23 8.52 20.02
C ARG A 532 1.08 8.11 19.11
N THR A 533 0.93 8.77 17.96
CA THR A 533 -0.15 8.41 17.00
C THR A 533 0.09 7.06 16.35
N ALA A 534 1.34 6.61 16.20
CA ALA A 534 1.67 5.25 15.79
C ALA A 534 1.38 4.21 16.89
N GLU A 535 1.65 4.53 18.15
CA GLU A 535 1.28 3.71 19.32
C GLU A 535 -0.25 3.57 19.43
N GLU A 536 -0.99 4.68 19.33
CA GLU A 536 -2.46 4.69 19.31
C GLU A 536 -3.00 3.87 18.13
N LEU A 537 -2.43 4.00 16.92
CA LEU A 537 -2.82 3.20 15.76
C LEU A 537 -2.60 1.70 16.00
N LEU A 538 -1.49 1.31 16.63
CA LEU A 538 -1.20 -0.08 16.98
C LEU A 538 -2.18 -0.60 18.04
N GLU A 539 -2.53 0.20 19.05
CA GLU A 539 -3.59 -0.15 19.99
C GLU A 539 -4.95 -0.35 19.30
N TRP A 540 -5.32 0.52 18.35
CA TRP A 540 -6.55 0.38 17.58
C TRP A 540 -6.54 -0.85 16.67
N GLN A 541 -5.39 -1.21 16.07
CA GLN A 541 -5.22 -2.45 15.33
C GLN A 541 -5.40 -3.68 16.23
N LEU A 542 -4.77 -3.70 17.41
CA LEU A 542 -4.92 -4.79 18.38
C LEU A 542 -6.37 -4.91 18.89
N LYS A 543 -7.04 -3.79 19.19
CA LYS A 543 -8.46 -3.76 19.56
C LYS A 543 -9.35 -4.27 18.42
N TYR A 544 -9.04 -3.91 17.17
CA TYR A 544 -9.76 -4.40 15.99
C TYR A 544 -9.58 -5.92 15.79
N GLU A 545 -8.36 -6.44 15.93
CA GLU A 545 -8.09 -7.89 15.86
C GLU A 545 -8.78 -8.66 17.00
N GLN A 546 -8.79 -8.11 18.22
CA GLN A 546 -9.54 -8.67 19.35
C GLN A 546 -11.05 -8.73 19.08
N LEU A 547 -11.65 -7.61 18.65
CA LEU A 547 -13.08 -7.55 18.30
C LEU A 547 -13.41 -8.48 17.13
N LYS A 548 -12.54 -8.60 16.13
CA LYS A 548 -12.70 -9.55 15.02
C LYS A 548 -12.68 -11.00 15.52
N ALA A 549 -11.74 -11.35 16.39
CA ALA A 549 -11.66 -12.69 16.98
C ALA A 549 -12.84 -12.98 17.93
N GLU A 550 -13.41 -11.97 18.59
CA GLU A 550 -14.67 -12.10 19.33
C GLU A 550 -15.86 -12.36 18.39
N VAL A 551 -16.00 -11.59 17.30
CA VAL A 551 -17.05 -11.83 16.29
C VAL A 551 -16.95 -13.23 15.69
N GLU A 552 -15.76 -13.67 15.29
CA GLU A 552 -15.52 -15.04 14.78
C GLU A 552 -15.91 -16.12 15.82
N ARG A 553 -15.71 -15.88 17.11
CA ARG A 553 -16.20 -16.78 18.18
C ARG A 553 -17.72 -16.75 18.30
N TRP A 554 -18.36 -15.59 18.26
CA TRP A 554 -19.83 -15.48 18.32
C TRP A 554 -20.49 -16.16 17.11
N GLU A 555 -19.90 -16.02 15.92
CA GLU A 555 -20.35 -16.71 14.70
C GLU A 555 -20.18 -18.23 14.82
N ALA A 556 -19.06 -18.71 15.39
CA ALA A 556 -18.85 -20.13 15.64
C ALA A 556 -19.83 -20.70 16.70
N GLU A 557 -20.12 -19.94 17.77
CA GLU A 557 -21.14 -20.34 18.75
C GLU A 557 -22.56 -20.34 18.18
N ASP A 558 -22.91 -19.37 17.34
CA ASP A 558 -24.21 -19.32 16.66
C ASP A 558 -24.35 -20.47 15.64
N ALA A 559 -23.29 -20.81 14.90
CA ALA A 559 -23.25 -21.98 14.05
C ALA A 559 -23.43 -23.29 14.85
N ALA A 560 -22.72 -23.45 15.97
CA ALA A 560 -22.86 -24.62 16.84
C ALA A 560 -24.29 -24.74 17.41
N ARG A 561 -24.87 -23.62 17.91
CA ARG A 561 -26.27 -23.59 18.36
C ARG A 561 -27.25 -23.95 17.24
N LYS A 562 -27.02 -23.50 16.00
CA LYS A 562 -27.84 -23.88 14.84
C LYS A 562 -27.73 -25.36 14.51
N GLU A 563 -26.56 -25.98 14.66
CA GLU A 563 -26.39 -27.43 14.51
C GLU A 563 -27.09 -28.22 15.62
N GLU A 564 -27.07 -27.74 16.87
CA GLU A 564 -27.85 -28.29 18.00
C GLU A 564 -29.36 -28.15 17.75
N PHE A 565 -29.85 -26.98 17.34
CA PHE A 565 -31.26 -26.81 16.97
C PHE A 565 -31.66 -27.75 15.82
N ALA A 566 -30.81 -27.88 14.78
CA ALA A 566 -31.08 -28.80 13.68
C ALA A 566 -30.99 -30.28 14.09
N SER A 567 -30.27 -30.65 15.15
CA SER A 567 -30.31 -32.01 15.71
C SER A 567 -31.61 -32.24 16.48
N TRP A 568 -32.05 -31.28 17.30
CA TRP A 568 -33.34 -31.35 17.99
C TRP A 568 -34.53 -31.33 17.03
N GLU A 569 -34.49 -30.59 15.92
CA GLU A 569 -35.52 -30.63 14.88
C GLU A 569 -35.63 -32.03 14.25
N ARG A 570 -34.50 -32.72 14.02
CA ARG A 570 -34.49 -34.11 13.53
C ARG A 570 -35.02 -35.08 14.58
N GLU A 571 -34.62 -34.93 15.84
CA GLU A 571 -35.13 -35.76 16.94
C GLU A 571 -36.65 -35.57 17.11
N ILE A 572 -37.13 -34.32 17.11
CA ILE A 572 -38.56 -33.99 17.15
C ILE A 572 -39.27 -34.63 15.95
N ALA A 573 -38.77 -34.49 14.73
CA ALA A 573 -39.35 -35.11 13.53
C ALA A 573 -39.47 -36.64 13.67
N VAL A 574 -38.42 -37.31 14.16
CA VAL A 574 -38.46 -38.77 14.43
C VAL A 574 -39.47 -39.12 15.51
N THR A 575 -39.58 -38.34 16.60
CA THR A 575 -40.60 -38.61 17.64
C THR A 575 -42.03 -38.33 17.17
N VAL A 576 -42.22 -37.38 16.25
CA VAL A 576 -43.52 -37.11 15.62
C VAL A 576 -43.89 -38.26 14.68
N GLU A 577 -42.97 -38.74 13.84
CA GLU A 577 -43.20 -39.90 12.98
C GLU A 577 -43.54 -41.16 13.80
N GLN A 578 -42.79 -41.43 14.87
CA GLN A 578 -43.09 -42.54 15.81
C GLN A 578 -44.47 -42.39 16.46
N LYS A 579 -44.86 -41.16 16.83
CA LYS A 579 -46.19 -40.88 17.39
C LYS A 579 -47.29 -41.11 16.35
N GLU A 580 -47.10 -40.67 15.11
CA GLU A 580 -48.07 -40.90 14.02
C GLU A 580 -48.21 -42.39 13.71
N GLN A 581 -47.10 -43.14 13.66
CA GLN A 581 -47.11 -44.60 13.52
C GLN A 581 -47.89 -45.28 14.66
N LEU A 582 -47.64 -44.91 15.93
CA LEU A 582 -48.39 -45.43 17.08
C LEU A 582 -49.87 -45.03 17.06
N GLN A 583 -50.21 -43.83 16.57
CA GLN A 583 -51.61 -43.40 16.42
C GLN A 583 -52.33 -44.20 15.32
N GLU A 584 -51.65 -44.53 14.23
CA GLU A 584 -52.16 -45.41 13.17
C GLU A 584 -52.35 -46.85 13.67
N GLU A 585 -51.38 -47.42 14.39
CA GLU A 585 -51.50 -48.74 15.04
C GLU A 585 -52.69 -48.78 16.02
N ILE A 586 -52.86 -47.74 16.84
CA ILE A 586 -54.02 -47.61 17.74
C ILE A 586 -55.32 -47.52 16.94
N ARG A 587 -55.37 -46.78 15.82
CA ARG A 587 -56.56 -46.70 14.98
C ARG A 587 -56.94 -48.06 14.41
N LEU A 588 -55.98 -48.77 13.82
CA LEU A 588 -56.17 -50.12 13.28
C LEU A 588 -56.59 -51.13 14.36
N ALA A 589 -56.04 -51.02 15.57
CA ALA A 589 -56.44 -51.85 16.70
C ALA A 589 -57.87 -51.54 17.20
N VAL A 590 -58.31 -50.28 17.14
CA VAL A 590 -59.69 -49.89 17.45
C VAL A 590 -60.66 -50.39 16.37
N GLU A 591 -60.34 -50.22 15.08
CA GLU A 591 -61.13 -50.76 13.97
C GLU A 591 -61.25 -52.30 14.05
N ALA A 592 -60.16 -52.99 14.41
CA ALA A 592 -60.16 -54.44 14.66
C ALA A 592 -61.02 -54.82 15.89
N ALA A 593 -61.03 -54.01 16.95
CA ALA A 593 -61.87 -54.24 18.13
C ALA A 593 -63.35 -53.97 17.85
N GLU A 594 -63.69 -52.97 17.03
CA GLU A 594 -65.06 -52.68 16.62
C GLU A 594 -65.63 -53.76 15.70
N THR A 595 -64.84 -54.24 14.73
CA THR A 595 -65.22 -55.37 13.87
C THR A 595 -65.40 -56.66 14.68
N ALA A 596 -64.45 -57.03 15.55
CA ALA A 596 -64.60 -58.18 16.44
C ALA A 596 -65.82 -58.06 17.38
N LYS A 597 -66.16 -56.85 17.84
CA LYS A 597 -67.37 -56.61 18.64
C LYS A 597 -68.64 -56.74 17.82
N ALA A 598 -68.65 -56.31 16.55
CA ALA A 598 -69.77 -56.50 15.65
C ALA A 598 -70.00 -57.99 15.34
N GLU A 599 -68.93 -58.76 15.10
CA GLU A 599 -68.98 -60.22 14.97
C GLU A 599 -69.48 -60.90 16.25
N GLN A 600 -69.02 -60.46 17.43
CA GLN A 600 -69.54 -60.97 18.71
C GLN A 600 -71.04 -60.68 18.87
N GLN A 601 -71.50 -59.48 18.45
CA GLN A 601 -72.92 -59.11 18.48
C GLN A 601 -73.76 -59.94 17.50
N SER A 602 -73.27 -60.22 16.28
CA SER A 602 -74.00 -61.08 15.34
C SER A 602 -74.07 -62.53 15.86
N VAL A 603 -72.97 -63.07 16.39
CA VAL A 603 -72.95 -64.41 17.01
C VAL A 603 -73.88 -64.47 18.24
N GLU A 604 -73.98 -63.41 19.04
CA GLU A 604 -74.91 -63.38 20.18
C GLU A 604 -76.38 -63.24 19.73
N GLN A 605 -76.67 -62.51 18.64
CA GLN A 605 -77.99 -62.49 18.01
C GLN A 605 -78.38 -63.87 17.45
N GLU A 606 -77.47 -64.55 16.75
CA GLU A 606 -77.67 -65.92 16.27
C GLU A 606 -77.89 -66.90 17.43
N ARG A 607 -77.11 -66.80 18.52
CA ARG A 607 -77.31 -67.61 19.73
C ARG A 607 -78.67 -67.36 20.37
N LEU A 608 -79.14 -66.11 20.43
CA LEU A 608 -80.46 -65.77 20.96
C LEU A 608 -81.59 -66.27 20.06
N ALA A 609 -81.44 -66.19 18.74
CA ALA A 609 -82.39 -66.76 17.78
C ALA A 609 -82.49 -68.28 17.95
N LEU A 610 -81.36 -68.99 17.95
CA LEU A 610 -81.29 -70.43 18.21
C LEU A 610 -81.85 -70.82 19.58
N GLN A 611 -81.66 -69.99 20.61
CA GLN A 611 -82.26 -70.22 21.93
C GLN A 611 -83.79 -70.00 21.92
N SER A 612 -84.30 -69.05 21.14
CA SER A 612 -85.73 -68.87 20.92
C SER A 612 -86.34 -70.07 20.18
N GLU A 613 -85.69 -70.53 19.10
CA GLU A 613 -86.09 -71.72 18.36
C GLU A 613 -86.07 -72.97 19.25
N LEU A 614 -85.04 -73.14 20.08
CA LEU A 614 -84.96 -74.24 21.06
C LEU A 614 -86.07 -74.15 22.11
N ASN A 615 -86.39 -72.96 22.61
CA ASN A 615 -87.51 -72.75 23.54
C ASN A 615 -88.86 -73.05 22.87
N GLU A 616 -89.07 -72.65 21.62
CA GLU A 616 -90.27 -73.02 20.86
C GLU A 616 -90.39 -74.52 20.65
N VAL A 617 -89.29 -75.20 20.32
CA VAL A 617 -89.25 -76.67 20.19
C VAL A 617 -89.51 -77.32 21.55
N GLY A 618 -88.97 -76.77 22.64
CA GLY A 618 -89.27 -77.17 24.01
C GLY A 618 -90.75 -77.05 24.36
N GLN A 619 -91.38 -75.90 24.08
CA GLN A 619 -92.81 -75.70 24.28
C GLN A 619 -93.66 -76.64 23.40
N LYS A 620 -93.28 -76.85 22.14
CA LYS A 620 -93.95 -77.82 21.24
C LYS A 620 -93.84 -79.24 21.81
N TYR A 621 -92.70 -79.61 22.40
CA TYR A 621 -92.48 -80.89 23.07
C TYR A 621 -93.28 -81.02 24.36
N GLU A 622 -93.33 -79.99 25.20
CA GLU A 622 -94.16 -79.93 26.41
C GLU A 622 -95.65 -80.04 26.06
N MET A 623 -96.13 -79.30 25.05
CA MET A 623 -97.50 -79.42 24.55
C MET A 623 -97.81 -80.83 24.05
N ALA A 624 -96.91 -81.45 23.29
CA ALA A 624 -97.07 -82.83 22.84
C ALA A 624 -97.09 -83.82 24.01
N ALA A 625 -96.24 -83.63 25.03
CA ALA A 625 -96.22 -84.44 26.25
C ALA A 625 -97.50 -84.25 27.10
N HIS A 626 -98.04 -83.03 27.18
CA HIS A 626 -99.31 -82.73 27.82
C HIS A 626 -100.49 -83.35 27.06
N GLN A 627 -100.51 -83.27 25.72
CA GLN A 627 -101.50 -83.94 24.89
C GLN A 627 -101.46 -85.45 25.06
N LEU A 628 -100.26 -86.04 25.11
CA LEU A 628 -100.07 -87.48 25.32
C LEU A 628 -100.50 -87.91 26.72
N ARG A 629 -100.25 -87.09 27.75
CA ARG A 629 -100.77 -87.30 29.12
C ARG A 629 -102.29 -87.16 29.19
N LEU A 630 -102.89 -86.20 28.49
CA LEU A 630 -104.35 -86.05 28.39
C LEU A 630 -104.96 -87.26 27.68
N LEU A 631 -104.34 -87.77 26.62
CA LEU A 631 -104.75 -89.01 25.95
C LEU A 631 -104.65 -90.23 26.88
N GLN A 632 -103.63 -90.31 27.73
CA GLN A 632 -103.53 -91.37 28.76
C GLN A 632 -104.66 -91.25 29.79
N VAL A 633 -104.90 -90.05 30.35
CA VAL A 633 -106.01 -89.82 31.28
C VAL A 633 -107.37 -90.08 30.62
N GLN A 634 -107.55 -89.72 29.35
CA GLN A 634 -108.74 -90.04 28.56
C GLN A 634 -108.93 -91.55 28.45
N GLN A 635 -107.87 -92.31 28.10
CA GLN A 635 -107.92 -93.77 28.04
C GLN A 635 -108.19 -94.42 29.41
N ASP A 636 -107.69 -93.85 30.50
CA ASP A 636 -107.95 -94.36 31.85
C ASP A 636 -109.37 -94.01 32.34
N VAL A 637 -109.92 -92.85 31.97
CA VAL A 637 -111.34 -92.51 32.20
C VAL A 637 -112.26 -93.37 31.34
N ASP A 638 -111.91 -93.62 30.07
CA ASP A 638 -112.66 -94.52 29.20
C ASP A 638 -112.63 -95.96 29.72
N ARG A 639 -111.50 -96.41 30.28
CA ARG A 639 -111.40 -97.68 31.04
C ARG A 639 -112.32 -97.69 32.25
N GLU A 640 -112.23 -96.71 33.15
CA GLU A 640 -113.13 -96.61 34.31
C GLU A 640 -114.61 -96.60 33.90
N ASN A 641 -114.95 -95.94 32.79
CA ASN A 641 -116.32 -95.90 32.28
C ASN A 641 -116.74 -97.27 31.73
N THR A 642 -115.87 -97.99 31.02
CA THR A 642 -116.16 -99.38 30.63
C THR A 642 -116.27 -100.32 31.83
N GLU A 643 -115.49 -100.11 32.89
CA GLU A 643 -115.62 -100.84 34.16
C GLU A 643 -116.96 -100.53 34.83
N LYS A 644 -117.36 -99.24 34.96
CA LYS A 644 -118.66 -98.82 35.50
C LYS A 644 -119.83 -99.44 34.72
N ILE A 645 -119.82 -99.33 33.39
CA ILE A 645 -120.82 -99.96 32.51
C ILE A 645 -120.86 -101.48 32.71
N SER A 646 -119.71 -102.14 32.91
CA SER A 646 -119.67 -103.58 33.20
C SER A 646 -120.27 -103.92 34.57
N THR A 647 -120.06 -103.07 35.58
CA THR A 647 -120.67 -103.27 36.92
C THR A 647 -122.17 -102.98 36.91
N GLU A 648 -122.64 -101.98 36.17
CA GLU A 648 -124.07 -101.71 35.97
C GLU A 648 -124.74 -102.85 35.20
N LEU A 649 -124.10 -103.39 34.15
CA LEU A 649 -124.55 -104.61 33.47
C LEU A 649 -124.63 -105.80 34.42
N HIS A 650 -123.66 -105.96 35.32
CA HIS A 650 -123.66 -107.05 36.30
C HIS A 650 -124.76 -106.88 37.36
N GLN A 651 -124.98 -105.66 37.86
CA GLN A 651 -126.09 -105.36 38.77
C GLN A 651 -127.45 -105.57 38.10
N LEU A 652 -127.62 -105.16 36.84
CA LEU A 652 -128.84 -105.40 36.08
C LEU A 652 -129.05 -106.89 35.78
N GLN A 653 -127.98 -107.65 35.58
CA GLN A 653 -128.03 -109.12 35.52
C GLN A 653 -128.43 -109.73 36.86
N GLU A 654 -127.89 -109.26 37.98
CA GLU A 654 -128.33 -109.71 39.32
C GLU A 654 -129.80 -109.41 39.56
N GLU A 655 -130.25 -108.19 39.28
CA GLU A 655 -131.67 -107.79 39.40
C GLU A 655 -132.56 -108.63 38.48
N TYR A 656 -132.14 -108.90 37.24
CA TYR A 656 -132.85 -109.80 36.34
C TYR A 656 -132.92 -111.22 36.90
N THR A 657 -131.83 -111.76 37.47
CA THR A 657 -131.87 -113.08 38.11
C THR A 657 -132.73 -113.11 39.38
N LYS A 658 -132.75 -112.04 40.18
CA LYS A 658 -133.64 -111.90 41.35
C LYS A 658 -135.10 -111.88 40.93
N LEU A 659 -135.44 -111.09 39.90
CA LEU A 659 -136.78 -111.04 39.33
C LEU A 659 -137.17 -112.38 38.68
N GLN A 660 -136.21 -113.12 38.13
CA GLN A 660 -136.41 -114.48 37.59
C GLN A 660 -136.62 -115.51 38.70
N THR A 661 -135.91 -115.42 39.83
CA THR A 661 -136.20 -116.28 41.01
C THR A 661 -137.54 -115.94 41.63
N GLU A 662 -137.89 -114.66 41.78
CA GLU A 662 -139.21 -114.24 42.26
C GLU A 662 -140.31 -114.74 41.30
N TYR A 663 -140.14 -114.61 39.98
CA TYR A 663 -141.09 -115.15 39.00
C TYR A 663 -141.26 -116.67 39.10
N ASN A 664 -140.19 -117.41 39.40
CA ASN A 664 -140.25 -118.86 39.62
C ASN A 664 -140.93 -119.22 40.97
N GLU A 665 -140.67 -118.48 42.05
CA GLU A 665 -141.34 -118.66 43.35
C GLU A 665 -142.85 -118.33 43.27
N TRP A 666 -143.23 -117.34 42.46
CA TRP A 666 -144.64 -117.05 42.14
C TRP A 666 -145.29 -118.15 41.29
N ILE A 667 -144.53 -118.98 40.57
CA ILE A 667 -145.04 -120.16 39.87
C ILE A 667 -145.19 -121.35 40.83
N GLU A 668 -144.23 -121.62 41.72
CA GLU A 668 -144.36 -122.71 42.72
C GLU A 668 -145.54 -122.47 43.68
N LEU A 669 -145.83 -121.22 44.06
CA LEU A 669 -147.00 -120.88 44.88
C LEU A 669 -148.36 -121.04 44.19
N ILE A 670 -148.40 -121.16 42.85
CA ILE A 670 -149.64 -121.40 42.10
C ILE A 670 -149.99 -122.91 42.02
N GLU A 671 -149.06 -123.81 42.35
CA GLU A 671 -149.25 -125.27 42.23
C GLU A 671 -149.58 -126.02 43.55
N GLN A 672 -149.74 -125.33 44.70
CA GLN A 672 -150.03 -125.96 46.01
C GLN A 672 -151.42 -125.71 46.62
N ASP A 673 -152.34 -125.03 45.93
CA ASP A 673 -153.73 -124.82 46.39
C ASP A 673 -154.78 -125.39 45.39
N GLN A 674 -154.66 -126.70 45.09
CA GLN A 674 -155.73 -127.59 44.59
C GLN A 674 -155.78 -128.90 45.39
#